data_AF-A0A6G0SY53-F1
#
_entry.id   AF-A0A6G0SY53-F1
#
_cell.length_a   1.000
_cell.length_b   1.000
_cell.length_c   1.000
_cell.angle_alpha   90.00
_cell.angle_beta   90.00
_cell.angle_gamma   90.00
#
_symmetry.space_group_name_H-M   'P 1'
#
loop_
_entity.id
_entity.type
_entity.pdbx_description
1 polymer ?
#
loop_
_entity_poly.entity_id
_entity_poly.type
_entity_poly.pdbx_seq_one_letter_code
_entity_poly.pdbx_strand_id
1 'polypeptide(L)'
;MKAKRKIGTGCKWKREIKKNNAKKKRKPNKKNGGMRFISTPRQTGGVIPLVPIFAGLSVLGSLMSGGASKGSHWVAFYKNKDKVVYFDSFGYLTSPIELQKYLKGNKIKYNYTNYQNKNTFNCGHLCLIFLQCKNHLTGNTTTLSVHYFPPIDVYDDSEIALLNLQTYNTFPNINETNNHFEIHLVNPDRLLNNNKFPTCFITLKKEYYDIKDIKNQILAQINNFNNDLEYLEIEKITFDIGIDQVDFRTTIFSNGTICFNVENSIAPLLGFEKKNYEQYIDGHRSQKVSNLNIVNSIKVMCNIAQGSFNNHMSSHSIYEFSPSENIGSKLIQTPSNLIYYKLNKTNIESLTIQLVDQDHNPINNLVHYIRQHQLVVKPNKMPESDILDISSQYETDSKITKIEFHSYTPYTTSFKNNDEIRISIQQTDVYPYLHESFIYLEGKITEAGKVLLSNNGFSYLFDKIRLEINGIEVDSIRVLGITSSLKGYLSGTPVDYYCYENAGWTFKNNTKSTNNAGEFSASIPLKYWLGLFEDFKKILVNSRLELILTRSHSDLNAINVKSEGSATTGAVTLNKIVWKVPHITVDDEERLKLLKLVEKEKSLFIPFRSFETFEYPELGTTSKAVWNLKTASKLEKPRFIIVGLQKDRKNQISKDCSVFDKCDLTNVKVFLNSLAYPYDNLNLDFNKNNFSILYDMYTSFQESYYEKKIRNPLLSPSTFLENAPIVVIDTSKQNDSGTASSVDVQLEIEASKPLTGVSAYCLLIHDRIVEYVPFTREWYKKCVICDHVDKMYNMCVH
;
A
#
# COMPACT_ATOMS: atom_id res chain seq x y z
N MET A 1 22.78 19.03 -71.28
CA MET A 1 21.74 18.51 -72.21
C MET A 1 20.46 18.39 -71.40
N LYS A 2 19.34 19.09 -71.62
CA LYS A 2 18.68 19.51 -72.87
C LYS A 2 19.18 20.87 -73.38
N ALA A 3 19.75 21.01 -74.57
CA ALA A 3 19.87 20.07 -75.70
C ALA A 3 18.59 19.25 -76.04
N LYS A 4 17.41 19.84 -76.24
CA LYS A 4 17.02 21.26 -76.14
C LYS A 4 15.49 21.38 -76.29
N ARG A 5 14.90 22.33 -75.53
CA ARG A 5 13.79 23.26 -75.88
C ARG A 5 12.43 22.62 -76.31
N LYS A 6 11.24 23.14 -76.03
CA LYS A 6 10.66 24.48 -75.81
C LYS A 6 9.29 24.26 -75.10
N ILE A 7 8.89 25.06 -74.11
CA ILE A 7 7.94 26.22 -74.18
C ILE A 7 6.50 25.84 -74.59
N GLY A 8 5.53 26.23 -73.74
CA GLY A 8 4.12 26.52 -74.11
C GLY A 8 3.07 25.85 -73.21
N THR A 9 2.69 26.39 -72.04
CA THR A 9 1.59 27.36 -71.77
C THR A 9 0.24 27.06 -72.45
N GLY A 10 -0.84 26.96 -71.65
CA GLY A 10 -2.23 27.10 -72.09
C GLY A 10 -3.25 26.44 -71.14
N CYS A 11 -3.55 27.07 -70.00
CA CYS A 11 -4.85 27.69 -69.66
C CYS A 11 -6.00 26.73 -69.29
N LYS A 12 -6.39 26.62 -68.01
CA LYS A 12 -7.40 27.45 -67.29
C LYS A 12 -8.85 27.20 -67.75
N TRP A 13 -9.69 26.53 -66.92
CA TRP A 13 -10.82 27.13 -66.19
C TRP A 13 -11.83 26.12 -65.58
N LYS A 14 -12.24 26.45 -64.34
CA LYS A 14 -13.54 26.37 -63.65
C LYS A 14 -14.46 25.16 -63.82
N ARG A 15 -14.95 24.66 -62.68
CA ARG A 15 -16.36 24.26 -62.50
C ARG A 15 -16.79 24.34 -61.03
N GLU A 16 -17.64 25.32 -60.74
CA GLU A 16 -18.70 25.25 -59.74
C GLU A 16 -20.03 25.20 -60.51
N ILE A 17 -21.01 24.43 -60.04
CA ILE A 17 -22.36 24.90 -59.61
C ILE A 17 -23.26 23.70 -59.24
N LYS A 18 -24.00 23.94 -58.15
CA LYS A 18 -24.91 23.13 -57.33
C LYS A 18 -26.24 22.70 -58.01
N LYS A 19 -26.86 21.61 -57.50
CA LYS A 19 -28.12 21.58 -56.68
C LYS A 19 -28.84 20.22 -56.75
N ASN A 20 -29.23 19.64 -55.60
CA ASN A 20 -30.65 19.47 -55.20
C ASN A 20 -30.82 18.60 -53.92
N ASN A 21 -31.81 19.00 -53.11
CA ASN A 21 -32.23 18.38 -51.84
C ASN A 21 -33.47 17.47 -52.04
N ALA A 22 -33.59 16.44 -51.18
CA ALA A 22 -34.78 16.02 -50.39
C ALA A 22 -35.15 14.50 -50.45
N LYS A 23 -35.12 13.80 -49.29
CA LYS A 23 -36.25 13.13 -48.58
C LYS A 23 -35.79 12.06 -47.55
N LYS A 24 -36.65 11.87 -46.53
CA LYS A 24 -36.49 11.16 -45.23
C LYS A 24 -36.92 9.67 -45.23
N LYS A 25 -36.38 8.90 -44.25
CA LYS A 25 -36.91 7.73 -43.46
C LYS A 25 -36.87 6.27 -44.01
N ARG A 26 -36.18 5.35 -43.29
CA ARG A 26 -36.69 4.13 -42.55
C ARG A 26 -35.56 3.10 -42.18
N LYS A 27 -35.65 2.45 -41.00
CA LYS A 27 -34.82 1.28 -40.55
C LYS A 27 -35.18 0.00 -41.36
N PRO A 28 -34.30 -1.01 -41.51
CA PRO A 28 -34.50 -2.29 -40.77
C PRO A 28 -33.26 -3.22 -40.50
N ASN A 29 -33.44 -4.07 -39.46
CA ASN A 29 -33.09 -5.49 -39.21
C ASN A 29 -31.67 -6.13 -39.20
N LYS A 30 -31.49 -6.97 -38.16
CA LYS A 30 -30.44 -7.96 -37.83
C LYS A 30 -30.69 -9.35 -38.48
N LYS A 31 -29.61 -10.15 -38.54
CA LYS A 31 -29.42 -11.62 -38.82
C LYS A 31 -28.78 -11.88 -40.20
N ASN A 32 -27.87 -12.84 -40.43
CA ASN A 32 -27.21 -13.92 -39.67
C ASN A 32 -25.97 -14.36 -40.49
N GLY A 33 -24.92 -14.92 -39.87
CA GLY A 33 -23.82 -15.60 -40.58
C GLY A 33 -23.25 -16.73 -39.71
N GLY A 34 -23.32 -17.98 -40.20
CA GLY A 34 -23.15 -19.23 -39.46
C GLY A 34 -21.72 -19.69 -39.16
N MET A 35 -21.64 -20.72 -38.30
CA MET A 35 -20.44 -21.40 -37.77
C MET A 35 -19.78 -22.38 -38.77
N ARG A 36 -18.47 -22.59 -38.63
CA ARG A 36 -17.73 -23.78 -39.14
C ARG A 36 -17.11 -24.54 -37.96
N PHE A 37 -17.18 -25.87 -38.01
CA PHE A 37 -16.58 -26.80 -37.04
C PHE A 37 -15.36 -27.51 -37.65
N ILE A 38 -14.39 -27.90 -36.83
CA ILE A 38 -13.33 -28.88 -37.15
C ILE A 38 -13.22 -29.90 -36.01
N SER A 39 -13.10 -31.18 -36.37
CA SER A 39 -13.08 -32.38 -35.52
C SER A 39 -11.69 -32.76 -35.00
N THR A 40 -11.64 -33.47 -33.86
CA THR A 40 -10.44 -33.97 -33.17
C THR A 40 -10.12 -35.44 -33.52
N PRO A 41 -8.84 -35.89 -33.50
CA PRO A 41 -8.49 -37.31 -33.61
C PRO A 41 -8.52 -38.04 -32.25
N ARG A 42 -8.75 -39.35 -32.28
CA ARG A 42 -8.86 -40.28 -31.13
C ARG A 42 -7.53 -40.99 -30.78
N GLN A 43 -7.26 -41.06 -29.47
CA GLN A 43 -6.48 -42.02 -28.63
C GLN A 43 -5.29 -42.83 -29.19
N THR A 44 -4.17 -42.91 -28.44
CA THR A 44 -3.70 -44.08 -27.63
C THR A 44 -2.23 -43.91 -27.15
N GLY A 45 -1.95 -44.31 -25.88
CA GLY A 45 -0.65 -44.79 -25.38
C GLY A 45 0.53 -43.82 -25.10
N GLY A 46 1.15 -43.94 -23.92
CA GLY A 46 2.56 -43.55 -23.68
C GLY A 46 2.83 -42.27 -22.87
N VAL A 47 3.68 -42.39 -21.84
CA VAL A 47 4.07 -41.38 -20.83
C VAL A 47 5.17 -40.44 -21.34
N ILE A 48 5.02 -39.11 -21.19
CA ILE A 48 6.09 -38.08 -21.15
C ILE A 48 5.61 -36.94 -20.18
N PRO A 49 6.49 -36.35 -19.34
CA PRO A 49 6.11 -35.69 -18.09
C PRO A 49 5.41 -34.34 -18.29
N LEU A 50 4.37 -34.11 -17.49
CA LEU A 50 3.61 -32.86 -17.41
C LEU A 50 4.48 -31.74 -16.85
N VAL A 51 5.11 -30.98 -17.76
CA VAL A 51 5.14 -29.53 -17.60
C VAL A 51 3.69 -29.07 -17.69
N PRO A 52 3.08 -28.40 -16.69
CA PRO A 52 1.79 -27.74 -16.90
C PRO A 52 2.04 -26.43 -17.67
N ILE A 53 2.49 -26.56 -18.91
CA ILE A 53 2.21 -25.58 -19.95
C ILE A 53 0.73 -25.81 -20.30
N PHE A 54 -0.11 -24.86 -19.87
CA PHE A 54 -1.54 -24.73 -20.18
C PHE A 54 -2.48 -25.86 -19.72
N ALA A 55 -2.92 -25.79 -18.46
CA ALA A 55 -4.25 -26.27 -18.10
C ALA A 55 -5.28 -25.15 -18.27
N GLY A 56 -5.86 -25.04 -19.48
CA GLY A 56 -7.21 -24.47 -19.62
C GLY A 56 -7.42 -23.26 -20.52
N LEU A 57 -6.53 -22.97 -21.49
CA LEU A 57 -6.97 -22.26 -22.69
C LEU A 57 -7.66 -23.27 -23.64
N SER A 58 -8.87 -23.74 -23.30
CA SER A 58 -9.74 -24.35 -24.31
C SER A 58 -11.22 -24.22 -23.93
N VAL A 59 -11.84 -23.23 -24.58
CA VAL A 59 -13.17 -23.21 -25.21
C VAL A 59 -13.90 -21.90 -24.85
N LEU A 60 -13.85 -20.95 -25.81
CA LEU A 60 -14.72 -19.78 -26.05
C LEU A 60 -15.31 -19.04 -24.83
N GLY A 61 -15.10 -17.74 -24.64
CA GLY A 61 -14.53 -16.73 -25.52
C GLY A 61 -14.39 -15.43 -24.74
N SER A 62 -13.70 -14.46 -25.35
CA SER A 62 -13.81 -13.08 -24.89
C SER A 62 -15.30 -12.75 -24.84
N LEU A 63 -15.79 -12.42 -23.66
CA LEU A 63 -17.08 -11.78 -23.49
C LEU A 63 -16.93 -10.33 -23.93
N MET A 64 -16.75 -10.15 -25.23
CA MET A 64 -17.00 -8.90 -25.88
C MET A 64 -18.50 -8.69 -25.80
N SER A 65 -18.95 -7.91 -24.80
CA SER A 65 -20.24 -7.26 -24.89
C SER A 65 -20.24 -6.48 -26.20
N GLY A 66 -20.98 -6.99 -27.19
CA GLY A 66 -21.08 -6.38 -28.50
C GLY A 66 -21.62 -4.96 -28.37
N GLY A 67 -20.74 -3.99 -28.54
CA GLY A 67 -21.02 -2.56 -28.45
C GLY A 67 -19.81 -1.79 -27.95
N ALA A 68 -18.84 -1.56 -28.85
CA ALA A 68 -17.81 -0.52 -28.79
C ALA A 68 -17.45 0.06 -27.39
N SER A 69 -16.94 -0.77 -26.48
CA SER A 69 -16.33 -0.32 -25.23
C SER A 69 -15.10 -1.19 -24.92
N LYS A 70 -13.98 -0.54 -24.59
CA LYS A 70 -12.72 -1.18 -24.18
C LYS A 70 -12.96 -1.97 -22.88
N GLY A 71 -12.74 -3.29 -22.88
CA GLY A 71 -12.73 -4.08 -21.65
C GLY A 71 -11.64 -3.59 -20.69
N SER A 72 -12.01 -3.18 -19.48
CA SER A 72 -11.16 -2.41 -18.56
C SER A 72 -10.75 -3.17 -17.28
N HIS A 73 -11.14 -4.44 -17.13
CA HIS A 73 -11.00 -5.19 -15.87
C HIS A 73 -10.87 -6.70 -16.09
N TRP A 74 -9.99 -7.35 -15.32
CA TRP A 74 -9.73 -8.79 -15.34
C TRP A 74 -10.33 -9.45 -14.10
N VAL A 75 -10.97 -10.60 -14.29
CA VAL A 75 -11.56 -11.44 -13.23
C VAL A 75 -11.10 -12.89 -13.41
N ALA A 76 -11.02 -13.66 -12.32
CA ALA A 76 -10.59 -15.05 -12.34
C ALA A 76 -11.63 -15.96 -11.69
N PHE A 77 -11.64 -17.23 -12.07
CA PHE A 77 -12.41 -18.25 -11.36
C PHE A 77 -11.63 -19.56 -11.32
N TYR A 78 -11.77 -20.29 -10.21
CA TYR A 78 -11.21 -21.62 -10.03
C TYR A 78 -12.35 -22.62 -9.88
N LYS A 79 -12.38 -23.66 -10.72
CA LYS A 79 -13.38 -24.72 -10.69
C LYS A 79 -12.72 -26.06 -10.40
N ASN A 80 -13.15 -26.73 -9.33
CA ASN A 80 -12.81 -28.11 -9.03
C ASN A 80 -14.09 -28.92 -8.81
N LYS A 81 -14.44 -29.75 -9.79
CA LYS A 81 -15.74 -30.46 -9.88
C LYS A 81 -16.92 -29.48 -9.75
N ASP A 82 -17.72 -29.62 -8.70
CA ASP A 82 -18.96 -28.83 -8.47
C ASP A 82 -18.70 -27.56 -7.65
N LYS A 83 -17.48 -27.41 -7.10
CA LYS A 83 -17.08 -26.25 -6.31
C LYS A 83 -16.39 -25.22 -7.20
N VAL A 84 -16.98 -24.03 -7.27
CA VAL A 84 -16.42 -22.92 -8.04
C VAL A 84 -16.17 -21.74 -7.12
N VAL A 85 -14.99 -21.14 -7.21
CA VAL A 85 -14.62 -19.90 -6.53
C VAL A 85 -14.38 -18.83 -7.58
N TYR A 86 -15.15 -17.75 -7.52
CA TYR A 86 -15.01 -16.58 -8.38
C TYR A 86 -14.26 -15.49 -7.62
N PHE A 87 -13.32 -14.86 -8.32
CA PHE A 87 -12.47 -13.80 -7.82
C PHE A 87 -12.57 -12.55 -8.70
N ASP A 88 -13.03 -11.47 -8.08
CA ASP A 88 -13.02 -10.13 -8.63
C ASP A 88 -12.27 -9.21 -7.66
N SER A 89 -11.16 -8.64 -8.12
CA SER A 89 -10.34 -7.77 -7.29
C SER A 89 -11.05 -6.49 -6.83
N PHE A 90 -12.14 -6.04 -7.46
CA PHE A 90 -12.96 -4.93 -6.98
C PHE A 90 -14.07 -5.34 -5.99
N GLY A 91 -14.28 -6.65 -5.77
CA GLY A 91 -15.32 -7.17 -4.88
C GLY A 91 -16.74 -7.07 -5.45
N TYR A 92 -16.90 -6.95 -6.77
CA TYR A 92 -18.24 -6.94 -7.38
C TYR A 92 -18.87 -8.36 -7.35
N LEU A 93 -20.12 -8.41 -6.89
CA LEU A 93 -20.86 -9.68 -6.69
C LEU A 93 -21.49 -10.24 -7.96
N THR A 94 -21.31 -9.58 -9.11
CA THR A 94 -21.95 -9.98 -10.36
C THR A 94 -20.91 -10.48 -11.34
N SER A 95 -20.72 -11.81 -11.38
CA SER A 95 -19.94 -12.43 -12.45
C SER A 95 -20.58 -12.16 -13.82
N PRO A 96 -19.79 -12.07 -14.91
CA PRO A 96 -20.33 -11.86 -16.24
C PRO A 96 -21.41 -12.91 -16.61
N ILE A 97 -22.48 -12.47 -17.27
CA ILE A 97 -23.68 -13.28 -17.54
C ILE A 97 -23.34 -14.60 -18.25
N GLU A 98 -22.33 -14.59 -19.10
CA GLU A 98 -21.93 -15.76 -19.87
C GLU A 98 -21.06 -16.72 -19.04
N LEU A 99 -20.33 -16.23 -18.03
CA LEU A 99 -19.70 -17.09 -17.02
C LEU A 99 -20.77 -17.77 -16.15
N GLN A 100 -21.85 -17.05 -15.79
CA GLN A 100 -22.99 -17.64 -15.09
C GLN A 100 -23.69 -18.71 -15.94
N LYS A 101 -23.79 -18.52 -17.26
CA LYS A 101 -24.33 -19.53 -18.19
C LYS A 101 -23.44 -20.76 -18.28
N TYR A 102 -22.11 -20.60 -18.30
CA TYR A 102 -21.15 -21.71 -18.35
C TYR A 102 -21.11 -22.51 -17.04
N LEU A 103 -21.24 -21.84 -15.90
CA LEU A 103 -21.21 -22.45 -14.57
C LEU A 103 -22.59 -22.90 -14.06
N LYS A 104 -23.61 -22.87 -14.92
CA LYS A 104 -25.00 -23.22 -14.59
C LYS A 104 -25.06 -24.64 -14.00
N GLY A 105 -25.50 -24.74 -12.75
CA GLY A 105 -25.58 -26.01 -11.99
C GLY A 105 -24.52 -26.17 -10.90
N ASN A 106 -23.48 -25.33 -10.85
CA ASN A 106 -22.44 -25.37 -9.81
C ASN A 106 -22.72 -24.34 -8.71
N LYS A 107 -22.32 -24.64 -7.46
CA LYS A 107 -22.40 -23.68 -6.35
C LYS A 107 -21.19 -22.75 -6.41
N ILE A 108 -21.40 -21.51 -6.88
CA ILE A 108 -20.36 -20.49 -7.00
C ILE A 108 -20.20 -19.74 -5.68
N LYS A 109 -18.97 -19.69 -5.17
CA LYS A 109 -18.56 -18.83 -4.05
C LYS A 109 -17.87 -17.59 -4.60
N TYR A 110 -18.34 -16.41 -4.23
CA TYR A 110 -17.76 -15.13 -4.61
C TYR A 110 -16.87 -14.60 -3.48
N ASN A 111 -15.83 -13.85 -3.83
CA ASN A 111 -15.17 -12.99 -2.86
C ASN A 111 -16.00 -11.72 -2.66
N TYR A 112 -16.19 -11.34 -1.39
CA TYR A 112 -16.91 -10.12 -1.00
C TYR A 112 -15.95 -8.96 -0.71
N THR A 113 -14.68 -9.29 -0.48
CA THR A 113 -13.61 -8.37 -0.15
C THR A 113 -13.12 -7.66 -1.42
N ASN A 114 -13.02 -6.34 -1.34
CA ASN A 114 -12.37 -5.53 -2.36
C ASN A 114 -10.85 -5.52 -2.12
N TYR A 115 -10.09 -6.02 -3.09
CA TYR A 115 -8.63 -6.12 -3.05
C TYR A 115 -7.92 -5.03 -3.87
N GLN A 116 -8.66 -4.17 -4.57
CA GLN A 116 -8.08 -3.08 -5.35
C GLN A 116 -8.99 -1.84 -5.40
N ASN A 117 -8.41 -0.65 -5.32
CA ASN A 117 -9.19 0.58 -5.39
C ASN A 117 -9.70 0.84 -6.81
N LYS A 118 -10.92 1.40 -6.94
CA LYS A 118 -11.48 1.80 -8.24
C LYS A 118 -10.48 2.69 -8.99
N ASN A 119 -10.20 2.36 -10.27
CA ASN A 119 -9.20 2.97 -11.17
C ASN A 119 -7.73 2.49 -11.04
N THR A 120 -7.45 1.36 -10.40
CA THR A 120 -6.15 0.67 -10.49
C THR A 120 -6.13 -0.42 -11.57
N PHE A 121 -5.01 -0.63 -12.26
CA PHE A 121 -4.87 -1.60 -13.37
C PHE A 121 -4.31 -2.97 -12.94
N ASN A 122 -4.25 -3.26 -11.64
CA ASN A 122 -3.59 -4.45 -11.09
C ASN A 122 -4.48 -5.71 -11.10
N CYS A 123 -5.69 -5.61 -11.64
CA CYS A 123 -6.68 -6.68 -11.67
C CYS A 123 -6.15 -7.99 -12.25
N GLY A 124 -5.34 -7.93 -13.31
CA GLY A 124 -4.70 -9.10 -13.92
C GLY A 124 -3.70 -9.79 -13.00
N HIS A 125 -2.83 -9.02 -12.33
CA HIS A 125 -1.84 -9.54 -11.38
C HIS A 125 -2.50 -10.17 -10.16
N LEU A 126 -3.54 -9.54 -9.61
CA LEU A 126 -4.31 -10.09 -8.51
C LEU A 126 -5.06 -11.37 -8.91
N CYS A 127 -5.55 -11.44 -10.15
CA CYS A 127 -6.14 -12.67 -10.70
C CYS A 127 -5.11 -13.78 -10.81
N LEU A 128 -3.88 -13.48 -11.25
CA LEU A 128 -2.79 -14.46 -11.31
C LEU A 128 -2.37 -14.92 -9.91
N ILE A 129 -2.22 -14.00 -8.94
CA ILE A 129 -1.94 -14.32 -7.54
C ILE A 129 -3.06 -15.20 -6.96
N PHE A 130 -4.33 -14.87 -7.20
CA PHE A 130 -5.47 -15.69 -6.77
C PHE A 130 -5.39 -17.12 -7.34
N LEU A 131 -5.13 -17.26 -8.64
CA LEU A 131 -4.98 -18.57 -9.28
C LEU A 131 -3.74 -19.31 -8.76
N GLN A 132 -2.66 -18.60 -8.45
CA GLN A 132 -1.40 -19.14 -7.97
C GLN A 132 -1.44 -19.55 -6.49
N CYS A 133 -2.16 -18.84 -5.63
CA CYS A 133 -2.48 -19.28 -4.26
C CYS A 133 -3.36 -20.54 -4.24
N LYS A 134 -3.97 -20.89 -5.38
CA LYS A 134 -4.66 -22.17 -5.60
C LYS A 134 -3.79 -23.20 -6.34
N ASN A 135 -2.58 -22.82 -6.78
CA ASN A 135 -1.59 -23.74 -7.34
C ASN A 135 -0.76 -24.35 -6.21
N HIS A 136 -0.97 -25.64 -6.00
CA HIS A 136 -0.11 -26.42 -5.12
C HIS A 136 1.17 -26.78 -5.87
N LEU A 137 2.33 -26.52 -5.27
CA LEU A 137 3.58 -27.10 -5.77
C LEU A 137 3.55 -28.59 -5.44
N THR A 138 3.20 -29.39 -6.45
CA THR A 138 3.17 -30.84 -6.36
C THR A 138 4.17 -31.48 -7.29
N GLY A 139 4.81 -32.53 -6.81
CA GLY A 139 5.76 -33.30 -7.59
C GLY A 139 6.28 -34.50 -6.81
N ASN A 140 7.08 -35.29 -7.50
CA ASN A 140 7.62 -36.56 -7.00
C ASN A 140 9.10 -36.43 -6.63
N THR A 141 9.67 -35.25 -6.83
CA THR A 141 11.04 -34.91 -6.52
C THR A 141 11.10 -34.07 -5.26
N THR A 142 12.30 -34.00 -4.70
CA THR A 142 12.55 -33.30 -3.44
C THR A 142 12.97 -31.87 -3.62
N THR A 143 13.32 -31.55 -4.85
CA THR A 143 13.40 -30.20 -5.39
C THR A 143 12.17 -29.97 -6.27
N LEU A 144 11.36 -28.98 -5.93
CA LEU A 144 10.24 -28.51 -6.74
C LEU A 144 10.55 -27.10 -7.23
N SER A 145 10.48 -26.89 -8.53
CA SER A 145 10.72 -25.58 -9.14
C SER A 145 9.58 -25.19 -10.05
N VAL A 146 9.21 -23.91 -10.04
CA VAL A 146 8.30 -23.29 -10.99
C VAL A 146 8.96 -22.05 -11.56
N HIS A 147 8.86 -21.88 -12.87
CA HIS A 147 9.32 -20.71 -13.61
C HIS A 147 8.12 -19.84 -13.99
N TYR A 148 8.26 -18.52 -13.82
CA TYR A 148 7.24 -17.53 -14.13
C TYR A 148 7.65 -16.74 -15.37
N PHE A 149 6.73 -16.67 -16.36
CA PHE A 149 6.91 -15.83 -17.54
C PHE A 149 5.58 -15.13 -17.90
N PRO A 150 5.51 -13.78 -17.90
CA PRO A 150 6.58 -12.86 -17.49
C PRO A 150 6.94 -13.02 -15.99
N PRO A 151 8.15 -12.59 -15.57
CA PRO A 151 8.54 -12.64 -14.16
C PRO A 151 7.56 -11.88 -13.26
N ILE A 152 7.43 -12.30 -12.00
CA ILE A 152 6.52 -11.68 -11.04
C ILE A 152 7.23 -10.51 -10.38
N ASP A 153 6.71 -9.30 -10.57
CA ASP A 153 7.15 -8.12 -9.82
C ASP A 153 6.39 -8.03 -8.48
N VAL A 154 7.14 -7.97 -7.39
CA VAL A 154 6.67 -7.84 -6.01
C VAL A 154 7.27 -6.59 -5.36
N TYR A 155 6.59 -6.03 -4.37
CA TYR A 155 7.05 -4.85 -3.65
C TYR A 155 8.30 -5.15 -2.80
N ASP A 156 9.14 -4.13 -2.55
CA ASP A 156 10.38 -4.23 -1.77
C ASP A 156 10.20 -4.77 -0.34
N ASP A 157 8.99 -4.66 0.21
CA ASP A 157 8.61 -5.13 1.54
C ASP A 157 7.90 -6.49 1.54
N SER A 158 7.91 -7.21 0.41
CA SER A 158 7.23 -8.50 0.28
C SER A 158 7.95 -9.61 1.05
N GLU A 159 7.16 -10.53 1.61
CA GLU A 159 7.64 -11.61 2.47
C GLU A 159 7.08 -12.99 2.06
N ILE A 160 7.77 -14.06 2.45
CA ILE A 160 7.41 -15.46 2.19
C ILE A 160 7.38 -16.29 3.48
N ALA A 161 6.39 -17.18 3.58
CA ALA A 161 6.28 -18.14 4.68
C ALA A 161 5.79 -19.52 4.18
N LEU A 162 6.18 -20.59 4.90
CA LEU A 162 5.66 -21.94 4.68
C LEU A 162 4.29 -22.08 5.37
N LEU A 163 3.24 -22.40 4.61
CA LEU A 163 1.92 -22.67 5.20
C LEU A 163 1.75 -24.14 5.59
N ASN A 164 2.09 -25.03 4.67
CA ASN A 164 1.86 -26.46 4.81
C ASN A 164 2.85 -27.24 3.96
N LEU A 165 3.36 -28.32 4.56
CA LEU A 165 4.21 -29.31 3.93
C LEU A 165 3.60 -30.69 4.16
N GLN A 166 3.36 -31.41 3.06
CA GLN A 166 2.98 -32.83 3.12
C GLN A 166 4.03 -33.69 2.41
N THR A 167 4.52 -34.71 3.11
CA THR A 167 5.44 -35.72 2.58
C THR A 167 5.21 -37.07 3.28
N TYR A 168 6.01 -38.08 2.95
CA TYR A 168 5.94 -39.42 3.55
C TYR A 168 7.28 -39.78 4.16
N ASN A 169 7.28 -40.38 5.35
CA ASN A 169 8.48 -40.89 6.02
C ASN A 169 8.95 -42.20 5.36
N THR A 170 9.36 -42.15 4.10
CA THR A 170 9.71 -43.32 3.28
C THR A 170 11.17 -43.28 2.85
N PHE A 171 12.05 -42.81 3.75
CA PHE A 171 13.48 -42.73 3.51
C PHE A 171 14.11 -44.13 3.58
N PRO A 172 14.78 -44.62 2.52
CA PRO A 172 15.38 -45.95 2.51
C PRO A 172 16.47 -46.05 3.56
N ASN A 173 16.29 -46.95 4.51
CA ASN A 173 17.29 -47.25 5.54
C ASN A 173 18.16 -48.46 5.21
N ILE A 174 17.74 -49.26 4.21
CA ILE A 174 18.53 -50.35 3.62
C ILE A 174 18.93 -49.97 2.19
N ASN A 175 20.21 -50.16 1.89
CA ASN A 175 20.83 -49.91 0.59
C ASN A 175 21.84 -51.01 0.25
N GLU A 176 22.52 -50.88 -0.88
CA GLU A 176 23.46 -51.89 -1.41
C GLU A 176 24.66 -52.17 -0.48
N THR A 177 24.91 -51.33 0.52
CA THR A 177 26.07 -51.43 1.43
C THR A 177 25.73 -51.97 2.82
N ASN A 178 24.45 -52.20 3.13
CA ASN A 178 24.00 -52.59 4.48
C ASN A 178 22.77 -53.53 4.50
N ASN A 179 22.68 -54.47 3.56
CA ASN A 179 21.49 -55.28 3.34
C ASN A 179 21.67 -56.80 3.51
N HIS A 180 22.83 -57.27 3.97
CA HIS A 180 23.16 -58.69 3.97
C HIS A 180 23.55 -59.23 5.35
N PHE A 181 23.20 -60.50 5.64
CA PHE A 181 23.82 -61.32 6.69
C PHE A 181 23.51 -62.81 6.47
N GLU A 182 24.21 -63.67 7.19
CA GLU A 182 24.05 -65.12 7.09
C GLU A 182 23.68 -65.74 8.44
N ILE A 183 22.93 -66.84 8.42
CA ILE A 183 22.67 -67.68 9.59
C ILE A 183 23.18 -69.09 9.32
N HIS A 184 24.11 -69.56 10.14
CA HIS A 184 24.72 -70.89 10.04
C HIS A 184 24.07 -71.82 11.08
N LEU A 185 23.42 -72.89 10.61
CA LEU A 185 22.88 -73.93 11.48
C LEU A 185 24.02 -74.78 12.05
N VAL A 186 24.21 -74.76 13.35
CA VAL A 186 25.17 -75.64 14.03
C VAL A 186 24.42 -76.88 14.51
N ASN A 187 24.51 -77.98 13.76
CA ASN A 187 24.07 -79.29 14.24
C ASN A 187 25.33 -80.13 14.53
N PRO A 188 25.59 -80.56 15.78
CA PRO A 188 26.79 -81.32 16.10
C PRO A 188 26.87 -82.70 15.39
N ASP A 189 25.74 -83.25 14.94
CA ASP A 189 25.68 -84.68 14.54
C ASP A 189 25.63 -84.96 13.02
N ARG A 190 25.56 -83.94 12.14
CA ARG A 190 25.60 -84.14 10.68
C ARG A 190 26.29 -82.99 9.94
N LEU A 191 27.59 -83.14 9.66
CA LEU A 191 28.28 -82.34 8.64
C LEU A 191 27.94 -82.90 7.25
N LEU A 192 27.46 -82.05 6.34
CA LEU A 192 27.42 -82.39 4.91
C LEU A 192 28.85 -82.63 4.41
N ASN A 193 29.01 -83.48 3.38
CA ASN A 193 30.26 -84.08 2.85
C ASN A 193 31.46 -83.13 2.53
N ASN A 194 31.41 -81.84 2.90
CA ASN A 194 32.45 -80.83 2.72
C ASN A 194 32.67 -79.90 3.95
N ASN A 195 32.35 -80.30 5.19
CA ASN A 195 32.49 -79.46 6.40
C ASN A 195 31.79 -78.09 6.35
N LYS A 196 30.71 -77.95 5.56
CA LYS A 196 29.92 -76.71 5.48
C LYS A 196 28.59 -76.89 6.20
N PHE A 197 28.34 -76.01 7.17
CA PHE A 197 27.05 -75.89 7.84
C PHE A 197 25.98 -75.41 6.84
N PRO A 198 24.73 -75.90 6.92
CA PRO A 198 23.63 -75.32 6.17
C PRO A 198 23.54 -73.82 6.48
N THR A 199 23.67 -73.00 5.45
CA THR A 199 23.76 -71.54 5.57
C THR A 199 22.55 -70.90 4.90
N CYS A 200 21.77 -70.14 5.68
CA CYS A 200 20.69 -69.31 5.17
C CYS A 200 21.26 -67.92 4.86
N PHE A 201 21.26 -67.55 3.57
CA PHE A 201 21.68 -66.23 3.11
C PHE A 201 20.50 -65.28 3.14
N ILE A 202 20.62 -64.18 3.87
CA ILE A 202 19.55 -63.19 4.01
C ILE A 202 19.97 -61.92 3.30
N THR A 203 19.18 -61.52 2.30
CA THR A 203 19.42 -60.27 1.56
C THR A 203 18.14 -59.46 1.50
N LEU A 204 18.18 -58.25 2.05
CA LEU A 204 17.05 -57.31 2.04
C LEU A 204 17.13 -56.40 0.81
N LYS A 205 15.96 -56.02 0.26
CA LYS A 205 15.90 -55.12 -0.90
C LYS A 205 16.20 -53.68 -0.46
N LYS A 206 16.57 -52.81 -1.41
CA LYS A 206 16.79 -51.38 -1.14
C LYS A 206 15.46 -50.65 -0.99
N GLU A 207 14.95 -50.59 0.23
CA GLU A 207 13.70 -49.90 0.57
C GLU A 207 13.81 -49.29 1.98
N TYR A 208 12.68 -48.79 2.48
CA TYR A 208 12.52 -48.37 3.86
C TYR A 208 11.85 -49.51 4.64
N TYR A 209 12.37 -49.84 5.81
CA TYR A 209 11.80 -50.89 6.67
C TYR A 209 11.71 -50.42 8.11
N ASP A 210 10.56 -50.66 8.75
CA ASP A 210 10.53 -50.71 10.21
C ASP A 210 11.07 -52.07 10.70
N ILE A 211 11.40 -52.19 11.99
CA ILE A 211 11.94 -53.41 12.58
C ILE A 211 11.01 -54.63 12.36
N LYS A 212 9.69 -54.39 12.31
CA LYS A 212 8.67 -55.41 12.01
C LYS A 212 8.74 -55.88 10.55
N ASP A 213 9.00 -54.97 9.63
CA ASP A 213 9.11 -55.31 8.20
C ASP A 213 10.40 -56.10 7.95
N ILE A 214 11.50 -55.70 8.61
CA ILE A 214 12.77 -56.45 8.63
C ILE A 214 12.51 -57.87 9.14
N LYS A 215 11.85 -58.02 10.30
CA LYS A 215 11.48 -59.33 10.87
C LYS A 215 10.69 -60.18 9.86
N ASN A 216 9.66 -59.62 9.25
CA ASN A 216 8.79 -60.35 8.33
C ASN A 216 9.52 -60.78 7.05
N GLN A 217 10.39 -59.93 6.48
CA GLN A 217 11.18 -60.30 5.30
C GLN A 217 12.21 -61.39 5.61
N ILE A 218 12.86 -61.31 6.77
CA ILE A 218 13.80 -62.33 7.23
C ILE A 218 13.07 -63.66 7.43
N LEU A 219 11.93 -63.66 8.14
CA LEU A 219 11.14 -64.86 8.38
C LEU A 219 10.64 -65.50 7.07
N ALA A 220 10.27 -64.71 6.06
CA ALA A 220 9.88 -65.24 4.76
C ALA A 220 11.03 -65.98 4.05
N GLN A 221 12.26 -65.43 4.10
CA GLN A 221 13.44 -66.08 3.54
C GLN A 221 13.82 -67.35 4.32
N ILE A 222 13.73 -67.30 5.66
CA ILE A 222 13.99 -68.44 6.53
C ILE A 222 12.96 -69.56 6.33
N ASN A 223 11.67 -69.24 6.19
CA ASN A 223 10.64 -70.26 5.95
C ASN A 223 10.85 -70.98 4.62
N ASN A 224 11.23 -70.25 3.55
CA ASN A 224 11.59 -70.87 2.27
C ASN A 224 12.78 -71.84 2.44
N PHE A 225 13.83 -71.39 3.13
CA PHE A 225 15.00 -72.23 3.42
C PHE A 225 14.65 -73.45 4.28
N ASN A 226 13.80 -73.31 5.29
CA ASN A 226 13.34 -74.41 6.14
C ASN A 226 12.48 -75.43 5.37
N ASN A 227 11.67 -74.99 4.40
CA ASN A 227 10.90 -75.88 3.53
C ASN A 227 11.82 -76.70 2.61
N ASP A 228 12.88 -76.08 2.08
CA ASP A 228 13.88 -76.78 1.26
C ASP A 228 14.64 -77.86 2.06
N LEU A 229 14.71 -77.71 3.39
CA LEU A 229 15.36 -78.65 4.31
C LEU A 229 14.41 -79.71 4.91
N GLU A 230 13.11 -79.66 4.63
CA GLU A 230 12.10 -80.50 5.32
C GLU A 230 12.31 -82.01 5.10
N TYR A 231 12.95 -82.41 4.00
CA TYR A 231 13.29 -83.80 3.69
C TYR A 231 14.55 -84.34 4.41
N LEU A 232 15.30 -83.50 5.14
CA LEU A 232 16.64 -83.83 5.65
C LEU A 232 16.70 -84.12 7.17
N GLU A 233 15.57 -84.08 7.89
CA GLU A 233 15.49 -84.24 9.37
C GLU A 233 16.41 -83.28 10.15
N ILE A 234 16.68 -82.09 9.60
CA ILE A 234 17.51 -81.05 10.24
C ILE A 234 16.61 -80.10 11.04
N GLU A 235 17.13 -79.60 12.17
CA GLU A 235 16.44 -78.60 12.99
C GLU A 235 16.15 -77.33 12.17
N LYS A 236 14.90 -76.85 12.21
CA LYS A 236 14.47 -75.65 11.47
C LYS A 236 15.07 -74.39 12.12
N ILE A 237 15.49 -73.42 11.32
CA ILE A 237 15.96 -72.13 11.83
C ILE A 237 14.79 -71.39 12.46
N THR A 238 14.96 -70.94 13.70
CA THR A 238 14.11 -69.97 14.38
C THR A 238 14.83 -68.64 14.44
N PHE A 239 14.08 -67.55 14.23
CA PHE A 239 14.60 -66.20 14.25
C PHE A 239 13.56 -65.23 14.80
N ASP A 240 13.98 -64.36 15.71
CA ASP A 240 13.19 -63.21 16.12
C ASP A 240 14.09 -61.98 16.28
N ILE A 241 13.53 -60.81 16.00
CA ILE A 241 14.18 -59.52 16.23
C ILE A 241 13.18 -58.53 16.80
N GLY A 242 13.60 -57.83 17.86
CA GLY A 242 12.84 -56.77 18.50
C GLY A 242 13.70 -55.55 18.77
N ILE A 243 13.06 -54.42 19.03
CA ILE A 243 13.70 -53.18 19.50
C ILE A 243 13.14 -52.81 20.87
N ASP A 244 14.01 -52.46 21.81
CA ASP A 244 13.61 -51.89 23.09
C ASP A 244 13.12 -50.45 22.87
N GLN A 245 11.92 -50.13 23.36
CA GLN A 245 11.32 -48.80 23.19
C GLN A 245 11.96 -47.73 24.09
N VAL A 246 12.73 -48.13 25.10
CA VAL A 246 13.33 -47.22 26.07
C VAL A 246 14.72 -46.76 25.62
N ASP A 247 15.57 -47.68 25.16
CA ASP A 247 16.94 -47.36 24.76
C ASP A 247 17.28 -47.67 23.29
N PHE A 248 16.28 -48.06 22.50
CA PHE A 248 16.37 -48.23 21.04
C PHE A 248 17.43 -49.25 20.57
N ARG A 249 17.88 -50.13 21.49
CA ARG A 249 18.74 -51.27 21.17
C ARG A 249 17.91 -52.43 20.65
N THR A 250 18.43 -53.09 19.61
CA THR A 250 17.82 -54.32 19.07
C THR A 250 18.31 -55.56 19.81
N THR A 251 17.43 -56.55 19.89
CA THR A 251 17.73 -57.89 20.40
C THR A 251 17.34 -58.91 19.34
N ILE A 252 18.25 -59.84 19.03
CA ILE A 252 18.05 -60.91 18.05
C ILE A 252 18.10 -62.27 18.74
N PHE A 253 17.09 -63.10 18.51
CA PHE A 253 17.04 -64.49 18.93
C PHE A 253 17.20 -65.38 17.70
N SER A 254 18.12 -66.34 17.74
CA SER A 254 18.20 -67.39 16.73
C SER A 254 18.81 -68.66 17.32
N ASN A 255 18.36 -69.82 16.84
CA ASN A 255 19.01 -71.10 17.14
C ASN A 255 20.25 -71.37 16.26
N GLY A 256 20.51 -70.55 15.23
CA GLY A 256 21.73 -70.60 14.44
C GLY A 256 22.77 -69.55 14.86
N THR A 257 24.02 -69.72 14.41
CA THR A 257 25.07 -68.70 14.54
C THR A 257 24.81 -67.58 13.54
N ILE A 258 24.69 -66.35 14.01
CA ILE A 258 24.44 -65.16 13.17
C ILE A 258 25.79 -64.60 12.72
N CYS A 259 26.02 -64.60 11.42
CA CYS A 259 27.26 -64.15 10.81
C CYS A 259 27.09 -62.75 10.22
N PHE A 260 27.53 -61.73 10.97
CA PHE A 260 27.58 -60.35 10.48
C PHE A 260 28.92 -59.95 9.89
N ASN A 261 29.94 -60.81 9.94
CA ASN A 261 31.23 -60.55 9.30
C ASN A 261 31.19 -60.90 7.80
N VAL A 262 30.28 -60.25 7.08
CA VAL A 262 30.06 -60.39 5.64
C VAL A 262 30.15 -59.03 4.94
N GLU A 263 30.40 -59.04 3.63
CA GLU A 263 30.30 -57.82 2.82
C GLU A 263 28.86 -57.27 2.86
N ASN A 264 28.74 -55.94 2.84
CA ASN A 264 27.45 -55.23 2.92
C ASN A 264 26.58 -55.61 4.14
N SER A 265 27.22 -55.97 5.25
CA SER A 265 26.56 -56.40 6.48
C SER A 265 25.56 -55.38 7.03
N ILE A 266 24.37 -55.86 7.42
CA ILE A 266 23.32 -55.05 8.05
C ILE A 266 23.61 -54.70 9.53
N ALA A 267 24.61 -55.33 10.16
CA ALA A 267 24.90 -55.15 11.59
C ALA A 267 24.98 -53.69 12.06
N PRO A 268 25.68 -52.77 11.35
CA PRO A 268 25.77 -51.37 11.79
C PRO A 268 24.40 -50.68 11.84
N LEU A 269 23.46 -51.04 10.96
CA LEU A 269 22.10 -50.50 10.95
C LEU A 269 21.32 -50.95 12.19
N LEU A 270 21.47 -52.22 12.56
CA LEU A 270 20.80 -52.80 13.73
C LEU A 270 21.49 -52.48 15.07
N GLY A 271 22.70 -51.91 15.04
CA GLY A 271 23.47 -51.56 16.24
C GLY A 271 24.44 -52.65 16.72
N PHE A 272 24.66 -53.70 15.91
CA PHE A 272 25.62 -54.77 16.18
C PHE A 272 26.99 -54.45 15.59
N GLU A 273 28.03 -55.07 16.16
CA GLU A 273 29.37 -55.08 15.59
C GLU A 273 29.45 -56.13 14.46
N LYS A 274 30.33 -55.91 13.48
CA LYS A 274 30.57 -56.87 12.39
C LYS A 274 31.38 -58.07 12.90
N LYS A 275 30.73 -58.99 13.62
CA LYS A 275 31.30 -60.23 14.13
C LYS A 275 30.26 -61.36 14.11
N ASN A 276 30.70 -62.58 14.40
CA ASN A 276 29.79 -63.72 14.50
C ASN A 276 29.24 -63.80 15.93
N TYR A 277 27.95 -64.11 16.05
CA TYR A 277 27.24 -64.28 17.30
C TYR A 277 26.75 -65.73 17.39
N GLU A 278 27.36 -66.52 18.28
CA GLU A 278 27.04 -67.93 18.50
C GLU A 278 25.63 -68.11 19.06
N GLN A 279 25.10 -69.34 19.06
CA GLN A 279 23.77 -69.60 19.63
C GLN A 279 23.69 -69.18 21.10
N TYR A 280 22.69 -68.38 21.45
CA TYR A 280 22.48 -67.91 22.83
C TYR A 280 21.00 -67.87 23.19
N ILE A 281 20.64 -68.52 24.30
CA ILE A 281 19.26 -68.78 24.71
C ILE A 281 18.51 -67.48 25.03
N ASP A 282 19.18 -66.49 25.64
CA ASP A 282 18.55 -65.22 26.03
C ASP A 282 18.59 -64.15 24.91
N GLY A 283 19.09 -64.51 23.72
CA GLY A 283 19.20 -63.61 22.58
C GLY A 283 20.34 -62.60 22.67
N HIS A 284 20.85 -62.16 21.52
CA HIS A 284 21.94 -61.19 21.43
C HIS A 284 21.41 -59.78 21.44
N ARG A 285 21.91 -58.98 22.38
CA ARG A 285 21.62 -57.55 22.44
C ARG A 285 22.70 -56.75 21.73
N SER A 286 22.27 -55.77 20.94
CA SER A 286 23.15 -54.84 20.22
C SER A 286 24.01 -53.99 21.17
N GLN A 287 25.24 -53.71 20.74
CA GLN A 287 26.19 -52.88 21.48
C GLN A 287 25.84 -51.39 21.40
N LYS A 288 25.23 -50.98 20.28
CA LYS A 288 24.83 -49.60 19.97
C LYS A 288 23.32 -49.53 19.73
N VAL A 289 22.79 -48.32 19.80
CA VAL A 289 21.41 -48.01 19.39
C VAL A 289 21.27 -48.32 17.89
N SER A 290 20.12 -48.88 17.50
CA SER A 290 19.83 -49.11 16.09
C SER A 290 19.57 -47.80 15.35
N ASN A 291 20.10 -47.68 14.13
CA ASN A 291 20.01 -46.46 13.32
C ASN A 291 18.99 -46.62 12.19
N LEU A 292 17.75 -46.99 12.54
CA LEU A 292 16.69 -47.20 11.54
C LEU A 292 16.18 -45.89 10.93
N ASN A 293 16.36 -44.76 11.63
CA ASN A 293 16.00 -43.41 11.19
C ASN A 293 17.23 -42.65 10.70
N ILE A 294 17.57 -42.78 9.42
CA ILE A 294 18.77 -42.13 8.84
C ILE A 294 18.64 -40.58 8.79
N VAL A 295 17.41 -40.07 8.67
CA VAL A 295 17.13 -38.63 8.58
C VAL A 295 16.56 -38.15 9.91
N ASN A 296 17.33 -37.35 10.64
CA ASN A 296 16.96 -36.82 11.96
C ASN A 296 16.28 -35.45 11.88
N SER A 297 16.63 -34.66 10.86
CA SER A 297 16.05 -33.35 10.62
C SER A 297 15.84 -33.13 9.13
N ILE A 298 14.69 -32.53 8.79
CA ILE A 298 14.33 -32.14 7.44
C ILE A 298 14.24 -30.62 7.40
N LYS A 299 15.06 -30.02 6.56
CA LYS A 299 15.07 -28.57 6.31
C LYS A 299 14.40 -28.26 4.99
N VAL A 300 13.54 -27.24 4.99
CA VAL A 300 12.87 -26.70 3.81
C VAL A 300 13.64 -25.49 3.33
N MET A 301 14.28 -25.60 2.17
CA MET A 301 15.07 -24.54 1.53
C MET A 301 14.25 -23.82 0.48
N CYS A 302 14.37 -22.50 0.37
CA CYS A 302 13.67 -21.68 -0.62
C CYS A 302 14.62 -20.64 -1.26
N ASN A 303 14.82 -20.70 -2.58
CA ASN A 303 15.79 -19.87 -3.30
C ASN A 303 15.55 -18.34 -3.22
N ILE A 304 14.32 -17.91 -2.92
CA ILE A 304 13.97 -16.48 -2.85
C ILE A 304 13.90 -15.92 -1.43
N ALA A 305 14.08 -16.76 -0.39
CA ALA A 305 14.02 -16.32 1.00
C ALA A 305 15.36 -15.71 1.47
N GLN A 306 15.28 -14.64 2.25
CA GLN A 306 16.40 -13.93 2.88
C GLN A 306 16.17 -13.79 4.39
N GLY A 307 17.25 -13.89 5.17
CA GLY A 307 17.24 -13.63 6.62
C GLY A 307 17.28 -14.87 7.51
N SER A 308 17.38 -16.07 6.94
CA SER A 308 17.72 -17.28 7.70
C SER A 308 19.24 -17.36 7.91
N PHE A 309 19.68 -17.85 9.07
CA PHE A 309 21.09 -18.01 9.39
C PHE A 309 21.34 -19.41 9.98
N ASN A 310 22.38 -20.09 9.50
CA ASN A 310 22.86 -21.34 10.08
C ASN A 310 24.33 -21.16 10.48
N ASN A 311 24.66 -21.34 11.77
CA ASN A 311 26.00 -21.09 12.33
C ASN A 311 26.60 -19.73 11.90
N HIS A 312 25.81 -18.66 12.00
CA HIS A 312 26.16 -17.29 11.59
C HIS A 312 26.40 -17.05 10.09
N MET A 313 26.23 -18.06 9.24
CA MET A 313 26.23 -17.89 7.78
C MET A 313 24.80 -17.74 7.26
N SER A 314 24.61 -16.86 6.28
CA SER A 314 23.32 -16.68 5.61
C SER A 314 22.85 -18.00 4.99
N SER A 315 21.59 -18.34 5.23
CA SER A 315 20.91 -19.55 4.76
C SER A 315 19.60 -19.18 4.05
N HIS A 316 19.05 -20.15 3.32
CA HIS A 316 17.78 -20.08 2.62
C HIS A 316 16.72 -21.02 3.24
N SER A 317 16.96 -21.52 4.46
CA SER A 317 16.02 -22.40 5.15
C SER A 317 14.86 -21.59 5.72
N ILE A 318 13.63 -21.97 5.37
CA ILE A 318 12.40 -21.31 5.83
C ILE A 318 11.67 -22.11 6.92
N TYR A 319 12.00 -23.39 7.09
CA TYR A 319 11.41 -24.26 8.11
C TYR A 319 12.28 -25.50 8.36
N GLU A 320 12.31 -25.99 9.59
CA GLU A 320 13.04 -27.20 10.00
C GLU A 320 12.17 -28.02 10.95
N PHE A 321 12.14 -29.34 10.76
CA PHE A 321 11.42 -30.26 11.65
C PHE A 321 12.03 -31.66 11.62
N SER A 322 11.87 -32.40 12.72
CA SER A 322 12.24 -33.81 12.79
C SER A 322 11.05 -34.70 12.41
N PRO A 323 11.26 -35.79 11.66
CA PRO A 323 10.22 -36.77 11.36
C PRO A 323 9.89 -37.58 12.62
N SER A 324 8.89 -37.14 13.39
CA SER A 324 8.51 -37.75 14.67
C SER A 324 7.58 -38.95 14.55
N GLU A 325 7.04 -39.21 13.36
CA GLU A 325 6.11 -40.31 13.10
C GLU A 325 6.84 -41.55 12.57
N ASN A 326 6.23 -42.73 12.77
CA ASN A 326 6.78 -44.02 12.35
C ASN A 326 7.15 -44.06 10.87
N ILE A 327 8.13 -44.87 10.51
CA ILE A 327 8.52 -45.12 9.11
C ILE A 327 7.29 -45.60 8.31
N GLY A 328 7.10 -45.08 7.10
CA GLY A 328 5.96 -45.33 6.21
C GLY A 328 4.74 -44.42 6.42
N SER A 329 4.71 -43.60 7.47
CA SER A 329 3.62 -42.66 7.75
C SER A 329 3.64 -41.42 6.85
N LYS A 330 2.50 -40.71 6.80
CA LYS A 330 2.37 -39.43 6.09
C LYS A 330 2.74 -38.29 7.02
N LEU A 331 3.88 -37.66 6.76
CA LEU A 331 4.33 -36.46 7.47
C LEU A 331 3.54 -35.23 6.99
N ILE A 332 2.78 -34.63 7.89
CA ILE A 332 2.08 -33.37 7.65
C ILE A 332 2.61 -32.34 8.64
N GLN A 333 3.19 -31.26 8.12
CA GLN A 333 3.72 -30.16 8.91
C GLN A 333 2.99 -28.87 8.55
N THR A 334 2.35 -28.29 9.56
CA THR A 334 1.67 -26.99 9.47
C THR A 334 2.25 -26.13 10.60
N PRO A 335 3.15 -25.17 10.30
CA PRO A 335 3.73 -24.31 11.31
C PRO A 335 2.63 -23.56 12.08
N SER A 336 2.63 -23.67 13.41
CA SER A 336 1.63 -22.99 14.26
C SER A 336 1.79 -21.47 14.25
N ASN A 337 3.03 -21.00 14.18
CA ASN A 337 3.38 -19.60 13.98
C ASN A 337 4.07 -19.46 12.62
N LEU A 338 3.48 -18.68 11.72
CA LEU A 338 4.08 -18.40 10.42
C LEU A 338 5.25 -17.44 10.61
N ILE A 339 6.46 -17.93 10.31
CA ILE A 339 7.67 -17.11 10.28
C ILE A 339 7.82 -16.57 8.85
N TYR A 340 7.82 -15.24 8.74
CA TYR A 340 7.93 -14.54 7.48
C TYR A 340 9.38 -14.16 7.20
N TYR A 341 9.87 -14.53 6.03
CA TYR A 341 11.21 -14.19 5.55
C TYR A 341 11.09 -13.15 4.45
N LYS A 342 11.96 -12.15 4.48
CA LYS A 342 12.04 -11.17 3.39
C LYS A 342 12.46 -11.84 2.09
N LEU A 343 12.03 -11.29 0.96
CA LEU A 343 12.47 -11.76 -0.33
C LEU A 343 13.84 -11.17 -0.69
N ASN A 344 14.71 -11.97 -1.32
CA ASN A 344 16.02 -11.52 -1.79
C ASN A 344 15.96 -10.71 -3.10
N LYS A 345 14.83 -10.73 -3.81
CA LYS A 345 14.59 -10.07 -5.09
C LYS A 345 13.13 -9.62 -5.20
N THR A 346 12.92 -8.51 -5.89
CA THR A 346 11.60 -7.95 -6.21
C THR A 346 11.05 -8.44 -7.55
N ASN A 347 11.90 -9.01 -8.39
CA ASN A 347 11.50 -9.67 -9.63
C ASN A 347 11.75 -11.19 -9.50
N ILE A 348 10.68 -11.97 -9.52
CA ILE A 348 10.72 -13.42 -9.29
C ILE A 348 10.53 -14.14 -10.63
N GLU A 349 11.62 -14.61 -11.20
CA GLU A 349 11.63 -15.45 -12.41
C GLU A 349 11.34 -16.93 -12.09
N SER A 350 11.75 -17.40 -10.90
CA SER A 350 11.58 -18.79 -10.51
C SER A 350 11.54 -18.98 -9.00
N LEU A 351 10.66 -19.87 -8.55
CA LEU A 351 10.54 -20.30 -7.17
C LEU A 351 10.94 -21.77 -7.07
N THR A 352 11.96 -22.06 -6.26
CA THR A 352 12.48 -23.40 -6.01
C THR A 352 12.45 -23.71 -4.53
N ILE A 353 11.77 -24.80 -4.16
CA ILE A 353 11.78 -25.40 -2.82
C ILE A 353 12.59 -26.69 -2.87
N GLN A 354 13.48 -26.90 -1.90
CA GLN A 354 14.24 -28.12 -1.78
C GLN A 354 14.19 -28.66 -0.35
N LEU A 355 13.96 -29.97 -0.18
CA LEU A 355 14.12 -30.64 1.11
C LEU A 355 15.53 -31.22 1.24
N VAL A 356 16.21 -30.86 2.31
CA VAL A 356 17.55 -31.36 2.64
C VAL A 356 17.56 -31.99 4.04
N ASP A 357 18.48 -32.92 4.28
CA ASP A 357 18.68 -33.54 5.59
C ASP A 357 19.50 -32.66 6.55
N GLN A 358 19.83 -33.20 7.72
CA GLN A 358 20.65 -32.51 8.73
C GLN A 358 22.01 -32.03 8.20
N ASP A 359 22.56 -32.70 7.19
CA ASP A 359 23.89 -32.47 6.61
C ASP A 359 23.81 -31.61 5.32
N HIS A 360 22.63 -31.06 5.01
CA HIS A 360 22.32 -30.31 3.78
C HIS A 360 22.37 -31.14 2.49
N ASN A 361 22.37 -32.47 2.60
CA ASN A 361 22.28 -33.31 1.42
C ASN A 361 20.83 -33.34 0.90
N PRO A 362 20.63 -33.26 -0.42
CA PRO A 362 19.31 -33.43 -1.00
C PRO A 362 18.76 -34.82 -0.66
N ILE A 363 17.64 -34.86 0.03
CA ILE A 363 16.92 -36.12 0.28
C ILE A 363 16.38 -36.54 -1.08
N ASN A 364 16.93 -37.50 -1.81
CA ASN A 364 16.50 -37.76 -3.22
C ASN A 364 15.73 -39.08 -3.44
N ASN A 365 15.65 -39.94 -2.43
CA ASN A 365 15.28 -41.35 -2.61
C ASN A 365 13.94 -41.73 -1.96
N LEU A 366 12.84 -40.99 -2.23
CA LEU A 366 11.52 -41.39 -1.73
C LEU A 366 10.83 -42.41 -2.66
N VAL A 367 10.16 -43.41 -2.07
CA VAL A 367 9.51 -44.51 -2.81
C VAL A 367 8.03 -44.23 -3.14
N HIS A 368 7.33 -43.36 -2.38
CA HIS A 368 5.90 -43.07 -2.58
C HIS A 368 5.56 -41.59 -2.88
N TYR A 369 4.48 -41.41 -3.65
CA TYR A 369 4.07 -40.19 -4.38
C TYR A 369 3.31 -39.13 -3.54
N ILE A 370 3.36 -37.90 -4.07
CA ILE A 370 2.61 -36.67 -3.74
C ILE A 370 3.20 -35.85 -2.59
N ARG A 371 4.01 -34.86 -2.96
CA ARG A 371 4.35 -33.71 -2.11
C ARG A 371 3.40 -32.57 -2.41
N GLN A 372 2.84 -31.93 -1.38
CA GLN A 372 2.05 -30.71 -1.53
C GLN A 372 2.74 -29.62 -0.71
N HIS A 373 3.28 -28.61 -1.38
CA HIS A 373 3.81 -27.43 -0.70
C HIS A 373 2.87 -26.25 -0.97
N GLN A 374 2.45 -25.59 0.11
CA GLN A 374 1.78 -24.31 0.05
C GLN A 374 2.71 -23.24 0.59
N LEU A 375 3.07 -22.30 -0.28
CA LEU A 375 3.75 -21.07 0.07
C LEU A 375 2.77 -19.91 -0.12
N VAL A 376 2.85 -18.93 0.78
CA VAL A 376 2.20 -17.64 0.57
C VAL A 376 3.28 -16.60 0.44
N VAL A 377 3.19 -15.85 -0.66
CA VAL A 377 3.87 -14.57 -0.82
C VAL A 377 2.85 -13.49 -0.43
N LYS A 378 3.11 -12.77 0.67
CA LYS A 378 2.26 -11.64 1.09
C LYS A 378 2.88 -10.34 0.54
N PRO A 379 2.28 -9.69 -0.47
CA PRO A 379 2.45 -8.24 -0.63
C PRO A 379 1.70 -7.56 0.52
N ASN A 380 2.30 -6.57 1.17
CA ASN A 380 1.76 -6.10 2.43
C ASN A 380 0.37 -5.43 2.29
N LYS A 381 -0.49 -5.76 3.26
CA LYS A 381 -1.94 -5.51 3.40
C LYS A 381 -2.91 -6.25 2.44
N MET A 382 -3.05 -7.56 2.65
CA MET A 382 -4.36 -8.21 2.51
C MET A 382 -4.98 -8.39 3.91
N PRO A 383 -6.15 -7.82 4.21
CA PRO A 383 -6.95 -8.30 5.33
C PRO A 383 -7.37 -9.74 4.99
N GLU A 384 -7.13 -10.67 5.92
CA GLU A 384 -7.62 -12.04 5.78
C GLU A 384 -9.15 -12.02 5.70
N SER A 385 -9.76 -13.02 5.06
CA SER A 385 -11.21 -13.13 5.08
C SER A 385 -11.64 -13.59 6.48
N ASP A 386 -12.06 -12.66 7.33
CA ASP A 386 -12.59 -12.88 8.69
C ASP A 386 -13.82 -13.82 8.74
N ILE A 387 -14.34 -14.26 7.59
CA ILE A 387 -15.49 -15.16 7.46
C ILE A 387 -15.24 -16.53 8.13
N LEU A 388 -13.98 -16.98 8.25
CA LEU A 388 -13.66 -18.28 8.87
C LEU A 388 -13.01 -18.14 10.25
N ASP A 389 -12.66 -16.93 10.68
CA ASP A 389 -12.14 -16.68 12.02
C ASP A 389 -13.30 -16.47 13.00
N ILE A 390 -13.98 -17.57 13.33
CA ILE A 390 -15.06 -17.58 14.33
C ILE A 390 -14.52 -17.31 15.74
N SER A 391 -13.20 -17.45 15.91
CA SER A 391 -12.45 -17.20 17.14
C SER A 391 -11.87 -15.79 17.22
N SER A 392 -11.94 -14.98 16.14
CA SER A 392 -11.50 -13.60 16.18
C SER A 392 -12.25 -12.94 17.31
N GLN A 393 -11.52 -12.40 18.29
CA GLN A 393 -12.17 -11.54 19.25
C GLN A 393 -12.77 -10.39 18.45
N TYR A 394 -14.06 -10.15 18.67
CA TYR A 394 -14.72 -8.98 18.12
C TYR A 394 -13.96 -7.74 18.60
N GLU A 395 -13.12 -7.17 17.74
CA GLU A 395 -12.47 -5.89 18.00
C GLU A 395 -13.55 -4.81 17.82
N THR A 396 -14.16 -4.41 18.93
CA THR A 396 -14.87 -3.13 18.95
C THR A 396 -13.84 -2.02 18.73
N ASP A 397 -14.06 -1.14 17.76
CA ASP A 397 -13.47 0.20 17.79
C ASP A 397 -14.20 1.02 18.87
N SER A 398 -14.06 0.59 20.12
CA SER A 398 -14.60 1.25 21.31
C SER A 398 -13.59 2.23 21.92
N LYS A 399 -12.41 2.37 21.32
CA LYS A 399 -11.35 3.27 21.81
C LYS A 399 -11.81 4.72 21.86
N ILE A 400 -12.60 5.15 20.86
CA ILE A 400 -13.33 6.41 20.86
C ILE A 400 -14.78 6.11 21.21
N THR A 401 -15.21 6.53 22.39
CA THR A 401 -16.58 6.29 22.86
C THR A 401 -17.56 7.34 22.33
N LYS A 402 -17.07 8.56 22.05
CA LYS A 402 -17.91 9.68 21.63
C LYS A 402 -17.11 10.76 20.89
N ILE A 403 -17.74 11.41 19.91
CA ILE A 403 -17.25 12.66 19.32
C ILE A 403 -18.38 13.69 19.39
N GLU A 404 -18.16 14.82 20.06
CA GLU A 404 -19.16 15.88 20.22
C GLU A 404 -18.62 17.25 19.87
N PHE A 405 -19.37 17.99 19.05
CA PHE A 405 -19.05 19.37 18.72
C PHE A 405 -19.46 20.31 19.84
N HIS A 406 -18.47 20.89 20.50
CA HIS A 406 -18.66 21.94 21.50
C HIS A 406 -18.58 23.31 20.83
N SER A 407 -19.41 24.24 21.29
CA SER A 407 -19.53 25.58 20.74
C SER A 407 -18.94 26.60 21.71
N TYR A 408 -17.91 27.31 21.28
CA TYR A 408 -17.23 28.35 22.05
C TYR A 408 -17.51 29.73 21.46
N THR A 409 -18.01 30.63 22.29
CA THR A 409 -18.32 32.02 21.90
C THR A 409 -17.19 32.96 22.31
N PRO A 410 -16.99 34.08 21.59
CA PRO A 410 -15.98 35.06 21.94
C PRO A 410 -16.30 35.80 23.24
N TYR A 411 -15.26 36.32 23.91
CA TYR A 411 -15.39 37.25 25.04
C TYR A 411 -15.76 38.66 24.61
N THR A 412 -15.42 39.01 23.36
CA THR A 412 -15.68 40.33 22.78
C THR A 412 -17.18 40.51 22.55
N THR A 413 -17.73 41.63 23.01
CA THR A 413 -19.17 41.93 22.92
C THR A 413 -19.57 42.62 21.61
N SER A 414 -18.60 43.14 20.84
CA SER A 414 -18.82 43.77 19.53
C SER A 414 -18.00 43.10 18.43
N PHE A 415 -18.54 43.12 17.20
CA PHE A 415 -17.92 42.56 15.99
C PHE A 415 -17.75 43.62 14.87
N LYS A 416 -17.42 44.85 15.27
CA LYS A 416 -17.21 45.99 14.36
C LYS A 416 -15.84 45.89 13.67
N ASN A 417 -15.64 46.69 12.64
CA ASN A 417 -14.34 46.79 11.95
C ASN A 417 -13.24 47.23 12.93
N ASN A 418 -12.07 46.61 12.82
CA ASN A 418 -10.92 46.72 13.74
C ASN A 418 -11.08 46.08 15.12
N ASP A 419 -12.24 45.48 15.45
CA ASP A 419 -12.39 44.75 16.72
C ASP A 419 -11.53 43.47 16.71
N GLU A 420 -10.94 43.16 17.86
CA GLU A 420 -10.27 41.89 18.12
C GLU A 420 -11.22 40.92 18.82
N ILE A 421 -11.40 39.76 18.22
CA ILE A 421 -12.37 38.74 18.61
C ILE A 421 -11.59 37.55 19.15
N ARG A 422 -11.68 37.34 20.46
CA ARG A 422 -10.96 36.28 21.18
C ARG A 422 -11.93 35.19 21.62
N ILE A 423 -11.66 33.96 21.22
CA ILE A 423 -12.42 32.77 21.60
C ILE A 423 -11.46 31.81 22.29
N SER A 424 -11.70 31.47 23.56
CA SER A 424 -10.82 30.54 24.28
C SER A 424 -11.51 29.27 24.75
N ILE A 425 -10.72 28.21 24.81
CA ILE A 425 -11.08 26.89 25.33
C ILE A 425 -10.17 26.65 26.52
N GLN A 426 -10.75 26.75 27.72
CA GLN A 426 -10.02 26.64 28.98
C GLN A 426 -10.06 25.24 29.59
N GLN A 427 -10.97 24.38 29.10
CA GLN A 427 -11.15 23.01 29.59
C GLN A 427 -9.96 22.15 29.16
N THR A 428 -9.14 21.74 30.13
CA THR A 428 -7.94 20.92 29.88
C THR A 428 -8.16 19.42 30.03
N ASP A 429 -9.33 19.04 30.54
CA ASP A 429 -9.80 17.67 30.77
C ASP A 429 -10.44 17.02 29.54
N VAL A 430 -10.51 17.76 28.43
CA VAL A 430 -11.12 17.30 27.18
C VAL A 430 -10.07 17.23 26.07
N TYR A 431 -10.29 16.35 25.09
CA TYR A 431 -9.37 16.14 23.97
C TYR A 431 -9.91 16.82 22.69
N PRO A 432 -9.54 18.08 22.41
CA PRO A 432 -9.98 18.77 21.20
C PRO A 432 -9.29 18.19 19.95
N TYR A 433 -10.08 17.98 18.90
CA TYR A 433 -9.60 17.56 17.58
C TYR A 433 -9.69 18.73 16.59
N LEU A 434 -8.57 19.44 16.41
CA LEU A 434 -8.57 20.70 15.67
C LEU A 434 -8.88 20.54 14.18
N HIS A 435 -8.45 19.46 13.54
CA HIS A 435 -8.58 19.26 12.09
C HIS A 435 -10.00 19.45 11.54
N GLU A 436 -11.01 18.99 12.28
CA GLU A 436 -12.42 19.07 11.89
C GLU A 436 -13.16 20.27 12.50
N SER A 437 -12.46 21.15 13.21
CA SER A 437 -13.06 22.35 13.76
C SER A 437 -13.37 23.40 12.68
N PHE A 438 -14.38 24.20 12.94
CA PHE A 438 -14.85 25.22 12.02
C PHE A 438 -15.39 26.45 12.74
N ILE A 439 -15.38 27.57 12.05
CA ILE A 439 -16.01 28.81 12.52
C ILE A 439 -17.40 28.91 11.91
N TYR A 440 -18.38 29.13 12.79
CA TYR A 440 -19.75 29.40 12.42
C TYR A 440 -20.02 30.90 12.52
N LEU A 441 -20.47 31.50 11.41
CA LEU A 441 -20.79 32.92 11.30
C LEU A 441 -22.26 33.11 10.97
N GLU A 442 -22.89 34.11 11.59
CA GLU A 442 -24.18 34.66 11.16
C GLU A 442 -24.05 36.17 11.02
N GLY A 443 -24.65 36.72 9.96
CA GLY A 443 -24.60 38.15 9.72
C GLY A 443 -25.57 38.60 8.65
N LYS A 444 -25.48 39.89 8.31
CA LYS A 444 -26.33 40.55 7.35
C LYS A 444 -25.54 41.59 6.55
N ILE A 445 -25.83 41.67 5.26
CA ILE A 445 -25.28 42.67 4.35
C ILE A 445 -26.22 43.86 4.27
N THR A 446 -25.69 45.07 4.36
CA THR A 446 -26.45 46.30 4.10
C THR A 446 -26.73 46.44 2.60
N GLU A 447 -27.89 46.96 2.22
CA GLU A 447 -28.26 47.15 0.81
C GLU A 447 -28.22 45.85 -0.03
N ALA A 448 -28.76 44.76 0.53
CA ALA A 448 -28.85 43.45 -0.10
C ALA A 448 -29.49 43.43 -1.50
N GLY A 449 -30.23 44.48 -1.89
CA GLY A 449 -30.75 44.65 -3.24
C GLY A 449 -29.68 45.01 -4.28
N LYS A 450 -28.58 45.68 -3.87
CA LYS A 450 -27.54 46.22 -4.76
C LYS A 450 -26.18 45.54 -4.62
N VAL A 451 -25.90 44.96 -3.46
CA VAL A 451 -24.59 44.38 -3.12
C VAL A 451 -24.72 42.87 -2.90
N LEU A 452 -23.67 42.11 -3.24
CA LEU A 452 -23.52 40.67 -3.03
C LEU A 452 -22.20 40.37 -2.31
N LEU A 453 -22.09 39.23 -1.61
CA LEU A 453 -20.80 38.77 -1.09
C LEU A 453 -19.91 38.30 -2.24
N SER A 454 -18.67 38.78 -2.24
CA SER A 454 -17.61 38.30 -3.12
C SER A 454 -17.34 36.80 -2.89
N ASN A 455 -16.71 36.16 -3.86
CA ASN A 455 -16.26 34.77 -3.67
C ASN A 455 -15.24 34.69 -2.52
N ASN A 456 -15.37 33.71 -1.62
CA ASN A 456 -14.60 33.63 -0.37
C ASN A 456 -14.78 34.86 0.55
N GLY A 457 -15.88 35.61 0.39
CA GLY A 457 -16.09 36.91 1.05
C GLY A 457 -16.01 36.89 2.57
N PHE A 458 -16.38 35.78 3.22
CA PHE A 458 -16.27 35.66 4.68
C PHE A 458 -14.83 35.75 5.20
N SER A 459 -13.85 35.28 4.41
CA SER A 459 -12.44 35.38 4.78
C SER A 459 -11.93 36.81 4.71
N TYR A 460 -12.47 37.64 3.81
CA TYR A 460 -12.14 39.07 3.67
C TYR A 460 -12.73 39.95 4.78
N LEU A 461 -13.62 39.41 5.62
CA LEU A 461 -14.13 40.13 6.79
C LEU A 461 -13.09 40.26 7.90
N PHE A 462 -12.02 39.47 7.86
CA PHE A 462 -10.96 39.45 8.86
C PHE A 462 -9.62 39.77 8.19
N ASP A 463 -8.80 40.57 8.87
CA ASP A 463 -7.45 40.90 8.40
C ASP A 463 -6.43 39.88 8.91
N LYS A 464 -6.54 39.49 10.18
CA LYS A 464 -5.62 38.57 10.84
C LYS A 464 -6.36 37.47 11.58
N ILE A 465 -5.79 36.28 11.55
CA ILE A 465 -6.15 35.16 12.43
C ILE A 465 -4.88 34.63 13.11
N ARG A 466 -5.02 34.22 14.37
CA ARG A 466 -3.94 33.62 15.15
C ARG A 466 -4.48 32.54 16.08
N LEU A 467 -3.78 31.42 16.13
CA LEU A 467 -3.96 30.39 17.14
C LEU A 467 -2.84 30.52 18.18
N GLU A 468 -3.25 30.72 19.44
CA GLU A 468 -2.38 30.60 20.59
C GLU A 468 -2.69 29.29 21.33
N ILE A 469 -1.63 28.58 21.72
CA ILE A 469 -1.74 27.41 22.59
C ILE A 469 -0.93 27.69 23.85
N ASN A 470 -1.56 27.60 25.02
CA ASN A 470 -1.00 28.00 26.31
C ASN A 470 -0.39 29.42 26.32
N GLY A 471 -1.00 30.36 25.58
CA GLY A 471 -0.53 31.75 25.46
C GLY A 471 0.64 31.97 24.51
N ILE A 472 1.03 30.94 23.74
CA ILE A 472 2.11 31.03 22.76
C ILE A 472 1.52 30.98 21.34
N GLU A 473 1.91 31.96 20.50
CA GLU A 473 1.52 32.02 19.10
C GLU A 473 2.14 30.87 18.30
N VAL A 474 1.31 29.90 17.91
CA VAL A 474 1.71 28.69 17.17
C VAL A 474 1.58 28.91 15.67
N ASP A 475 0.43 29.38 15.20
CA ASP A 475 0.13 29.64 13.79
C ASP A 475 -0.60 30.97 13.64
N SER A 476 -0.24 31.77 12.64
CA SER A 476 -0.88 33.06 12.38
C SER A 476 -0.78 33.46 10.92
N ILE A 477 -1.86 34.06 10.42
CA ILE A 477 -1.96 34.53 9.05
C ILE A 477 -2.46 35.97 9.05
N ARG A 478 -1.84 36.77 8.18
CA ARG A 478 -2.24 38.14 7.86
C ARG A 478 -2.87 38.19 6.46
N VAL A 479 -3.63 39.25 6.19
CA VAL A 479 -4.36 39.42 4.94
C VAL A 479 -5.18 38.16 4.60
N LEU A 480 -5.98 37.70 5.57
CA LEU A 480 -6.63 36.37 5.55
C LEU A 480 -7.42 36.11 4.26
N GLY A 481 -8.15 37.11 3.76
CA GLY A 481 -8.89 37.02 2.50
C GLY A 481 -8.02 36.60 1.32
N ILE A 482 -6.91 37.30 1.08
CA ILE A 482 -5.99 37.00 -0.04
C ILE A 482 -5.30 35.65 0.17
N THR A 483 -4.79 35.39 1.38
CA THR A 483 -4.09 34.15 1.71
C THR A 483 -4.97 32.92 1.47
N SER A 484 -6.20 32.95 1.99
CA SER A 484 -7.18 31.88 1.80
C SER A 484 -7.67 31.78 0.35
N SER A 485 -7.75 32.90 -0.39
CA SER A 485 -8.06 32.87 -1.82
C SER A 485 -6.96 32.19 -2.64
N LEU A 486 -5.69 32.57 -2.45
CA LEU A 486 -4.53 31.94 -3.12
C LEU A 486 -4.47 30.44 -2.82
N LYS A 487 -4.49 30.07 -1.53
CA LYS A 487 -4.43 28.65 -1.12
C LYS A 487 -5.68 27.89 -1.55
N GLY A 488 -6.86 28.50 -1.49
CA GLY A 488 -8.14 27.87 -1.81
C GLY A 488 -8.28 27.52 -3.29
N TYR A 489 -7.88 28.41 -4.21
CA TYR A 489 -7.88 28.08 -5.65
C TYR A 489 -6.96 26.91 -5.99
N LEU A 490 -5.81 26.81 -5.29
CA LEU A 490 -4.82 25.75 -5.48
C LEU A 490 -5.24 24.42 -4.86
N SER A 491 -5.83 24.47 -3.68
CA SER A 491 -6.18 23.29 -2.88
C SER A 491 -7.55 22.72 -3.22
N GLY A 492 -8.41 23.53 -3.82
CA GLY A 492 -9.79 23.19 -4.15
C GLY A 492 -9.89 21.99 -5.06
N THR A 493 -10.80 21.07 -4.74
CA THR A 493 -11.14 19.94 -5.61
C THR A 493 -12.61 20.01 -6.00
N PRO A 494 -12.99 19.55 -7.21
CA PRO A 494 -14.38 19.42 -7.61
C PRO A 494 -15.21 18.48 -6.73
N VAL A 495 -14.57 17.60 -5.94
CA VAL A 495 -15.27 16.64 -5.05
C VAL A 495 -15.88 17.34 -3.84
N ASP A 496 -15.15 18.30 -3.26
CA ASP A 496 -15.57 19.05 -2.07
C ASP A 496 -16.32 20.33 -2.43
N TYR A 497 -16.75 20.47 -3.69
CA TYR A 497 -17.36 21.68 -4.24
C TYR A 497 -18.47 22.27 -3.35
N TYR A 498 -19.44 21.44 -2.95
CA TYR A 498 -20.56 21.87 -2.10
C TYR A 498 -20.13 22.25 -0.68
N CYS A 499 -19.05 21.65 -0.18
CA CYS A 499 -18.46 22.02 1.11
C CYS A 499 -17.82 23.41 1.04
N TYR A 500 -17.20 23.76 -0.10
CA TYR A 500 -16.67 25.11 -0.33
C TYR A 500 -17.81 26.14 -0.46
N GLU A 501 -18.93 25.80 -1.10
CA GLU A 501 -20.11 26.68 -1.16
C GLU A 501 -20.65 27.04 0.23
N ASN A 502 -20.72 26.06 1.13
CA ASN A 502 -21.11 26.29 2.53
C ASN A 502 -20.14 27.20 3.30
N ALA A 503 -18.87 27.24 2.86
CA ALA A 503 -17.83 28.10 3.42
C ALA A 503 -17.73 29.48 2.71
N GLY A 504 -18.65 29.79 1.77
CA GLY A 504 -18.71 31.09 1.09
C GLY A 504 -17.98 31.18 -0.25
N TRP A 505 -17.60 30.06 -0.84
CA TRP A 505 -17.04 30.05 -2.20
C TRP A 505 -18.12 29.91 -3.26
N THR A 506 -18.02 30.65 -4.35
CA THR A 506 -19.02 30.71 -5.42
C THR A 506 -18.37 30.45 -6.78
N PHE A 507 -18.01 29.19 -7.02
CA PHE A 507 -17.31 28.78 -8.23
C PHE A 507 -18.23 28.59 -9.46
N LYS A 508 -19.55 28.49 -9.27
CA LYS A 508 -20.55 28.54 -10.35
C LYS A 508 -21.41 29.79 -10.19
N ASN A 509 -21.74 30.43 -11.31
CA ASN A 509 -22.44 31.72 -11.39
C ASN A 509 -23.88 31.78 -10.82
N ASN A 510 -24.34 30.79 -10.04
CA ASN A 510 -25.74 30.67 -9.62
C ASN A 510 -25.98 30.47 -8.11
N THR A 511 -24.97 30.38 -7.25
CA THR A 511 -25.18 30.21 -5.81
C THR A 511 -25.15 31.54 -5.08
N LYS A 512 -26.26 31.84 -4.40
CA LYS A 512 -26.39 33.02 -3.51
C LYS A 512 -26.14 32.56 -2.07
N SER A 513 -25.09 33.08 -1.44
CA SER A 513 -24.78 32.82 -0.02
C SER A 513 -25.67 33.62 0.94
N THR A 514 -26.61 34.41 0.42
CA THR A 514 -27.51 35.26 1.22
C THR A 514 -28.96 35.09 0.79
N ASN A 515 -29.87 35.25 1.74
CA ASN A 515 -31.29 35.35 1.44
C ASN A 515 -31.64 36.70 0.78
N ASN A 516 -32.91 36.90 0.40
CA ASN A 516 -33.37 38.15 -0.23
C ASN A 516 -33.23 39.39 0.70
N ALA A 517 -33.17 39.18 2.02
CA ALA A 517 -32.95 40.23 3.01
C ALA A 517 -31.46 40.52 3.27
N GLY A 518 -30.54 39.77 2.65
CA GLY A 518 -29.09 39.89 2.84
C GLY A 518 -28.54 39.18 4.05
N GLU A 519 -29.32 38.36 4.74
CA GLU A 519 -28.88 37.56 5.88
C GLU A 519 -28.21 36.28 5.39
N PHE A 520 -27.17 35.86 6.12
CA PHE A 520 -26.38 34.69 5.80
C PHE A 520 -25.97 33.95 7.07
N SER A 521 -25.71 32.65 6.89
CA SER A 521 -24.94 31.84 7.82
C SER A 521 -23.90 31.04 7.05
N ALA A 522 -22.76 30.79 7.67
CA ALA A 522 -21.66 30.07 7.04
C ALA A 522 -20.93 29.19 8.06
N SER A 523 -20.50 28.01 7.62
CA SER A 523 -19.59 27.16 8.39
C SER A 523 -18.28 27.04 7.63
N ILE A 524 -17.23 27.63 8.18
CA ILE A 524 -15.92 27.77 7.53
C ILE A 524 -14.93 26.84 8.24
N PRO A 525 -14.54 25.71 7.61
CA PRO A 525 -13.51 24.84 8.15
C PRO A 525 -12.19 25.60 8.35
N LEU A 526 -11.61 25.51 9.55
CA LEU A 526 -10.38 26.24 9.86
C LEU A 526 -9.16 25.76 9.07
N LYS A 527 -9.21 24.54 8.52
CA LYS A 527 -8.23 24.01 7.55
C LYS A 527 -8.10 24.84 6.26
N TYR A 528 -9.07 25.71 5.95
CA TYR A 528 -8.97 26.64 4.82
C TYR A 528 -8.25 27.94 5.18
N TRP A 529 -8.16 28.23 6.48
CA TRP A 529 -7.50 29.42 6.99
C TRP A 529 -6.09 29.08 7.43
N LEU A 530 -5.91 28.17 8.39
CA LEU A 530 -4.63 27.89 9.05
C LEU A 530 -4.07 26.51 8.66
N GLY A 531 -2.76 26.45 8.43
CA GLY A 531 -2.09 25.22 7.99
C GLY A 531 -1.99 24.16 9.09
N LEU A 532 -1.92 24.57 10.37
CA LEU A 532 -2.00 23.64 11.50
C LEU A 532 -3.27 22.79 11.46
N PHE A 533 -4.41 23.41 11.13
CA PHE A 533 -5.70 22.72 11.06
C PHE A 533 -5.78 21.80 9.83
N GLU A 534 -5.01 22.06 8.78
CA GLU A 534 -4.95 21.20 7.59
C GLU A 534 -4.12 19.93 7.83
N ASP A 535 -2.94 20.09 8.44
CA ASP A 535 -1.93 19.03 8.54
C ASP A 535 -2.01 18.21 9.84
N PHE A 536 -2.35 18.85 10.97
CA PHE A 536 -2.32 18.19 12.28
C PHE A 536 -3.62 17.42 12.57
N LYS A 537 -3.65 16.15 12.15
CA LYS A 537 -4.79 15.23 12.32
C LYS A 537 -4.70 14.39 13.59
N LYS A 538 -4.45 15.04 14.74
CA LYS A 538 -4.38 14.39 16.06
C LYS A 538 -5.04 15.27 17.14
N ILE A 539 -5.37 14.67 18.28
CA ILE A 539 -5.87 15.40 19.46
C ILE A 539 -4.74 16.16 20.16
N LEU A 540 -5.11 17.23 20.87
CA LEU A 540 -4.23 17.88 21.83
C LEU A 540 -4.59 17.45 23.26
N VAL A 541 -3.58 17.37 24.13
CA VAL A 541 -3.74 16.96 25.53
C VAL A 541 -3.30 18.10 26.44
N ASN A 542 -4.08 18.40 27.49
CA ASN A 542 -3.81 19.43 28.50
C ASN A 542 -3.37 20.79 27.91
N SER A 543 -4.06 21.23 26.86
CA SER A 543 -3.73 22.45 26.12
C SER A 543 -4.86 23.46 26.24
N ARG A 544 -4.54 24.68 26.66
CA ARG A 544 -5.45 25.83 26.59
C ARG A 544 -5.33 26.44 25.20
N LEU A 545 -6.46 26.64 24.54
CA LEU A 545 -6.48 27.15 23.16
C LEU A 545 -7.13 28.53 23.14
N GLU A 546 -6.54 29.47 22.42
CA GLU A 546 -7.14 30.76 22.14
C GLU A 546 -7.05 31.05 20.63
N LEU A 547 -8.22 31.23 20.00
CA LEU A 547 -8.33 31.66 18.62
C LEU A 547 -8.66 33.15 18.61
N ILE A 548 -7.78 33.93 17.98
CA ILE A 548 -7.86 35.38 17.94
C ILE A 548 -8.04 35.80 16.49
N LEU A 549 -9.06 36.62 16.22
CA LEU A 549 -9.33 37.15 14.90
C LEU A 549 -9.56 38.66 14.94
N THR A 550 -8.92 39.38 14.03
CA THR A 550 -9.02 40.83 13.92
C THR A 550 -9.92 41.16 12.74
N ARG A 551 -11.03 41.87 12.98
CA ARG A 551 -11.94 42.31 11.91
C ARG A 551 -11.22 43.31 11.00
N SER A 552 -11.39 43.14 9.69
CA SER A 552 -10.83 44.05 8.69
C SER A 552 -11.27 45.50 8.94
N HIS A 553 -10.40 46.45 8.62
CA HIS A 553 -10.71 47.88 8.68
C HIS A 553 -11.89 48.27 7.78
N SER A 554 -12.12 47.52 6.70
CA SER A 554 -13.19 47.75 5.74
C SER A 554 -13.78 46.44 5.23
N ASP A 555 -15.10 46.41 5.04
CA ASP A 555 -15.81 45.27 4.45
C ASP A 555 -15.82 45.32 2.92
N LEU A 556 -15.29 46.37 2.29
CA LEU A 556 -15.34 46.56 0.83
C LEU A 556 -14.72 45.41 0.04
N ASN A 557 -13.71 44.73 0.58
CA ASN A 557 -13.09 43.56 -0.07
C ASN A 557 -13.95 42.29 0.03
N ALA A 558 -14.90 42.24 0.97
CA ALA A 558 -15.78 41.10 1.16
C ALA A 558 -17.03 41.18 0.27
N ILE A 559 -17.32 42.33 -0.32
CA ILE A 559 -18.54 42.60 -1.07
C ILE A 559 -18.27 43.02 -2.51
N ASN A 560 -19.26 42.83 -3.38
CA ASN A 560 -19.21 43.23 -4.78
C ASN A 560 -20.59 43.79 -5.22
N VAL A 561 -20.62 44.58 -6.27
CA VAL A 561 -21.84 45.17 -6.82
C VAL A 561 -22.61 44.14 -7.66
N LYS A 562 -23.94 44.09 -7.52
CA LYS A 562 -24.82 43.34 -8.43
C LYS A 562 -24.87 44.04 -9.78
N SER A 563 -24.87 43.27 -10.87
CA SER A 563 -24.74 43.71 -12.27
C SER A 563 -25.66 44.86 -12.74
N GLU A 564 -26.70 45.21 -11.98
CA GLU A 564 -27.71 46.23 -12.30
C GLU A 564 -27.73 47.44 -11.33
N GLY A 565 -26.83 47.49 -10.34
CA GLY A 565 -26.80 48.55 -9.32
C GLY A 565 -25.56 49.45 -9.40
N SER A 566 -25.69 50.74 -9.06
CA SER A 566 -24.57 51.64 -8.77
C SER A 566 -24.41 51.81 -7.25
N ALA A 567 -23.95 50.75 -6.57
CA ALA A 567 -23.63 50.87 -5.14
C ALA A 567 -22.21 51.42 -4.96
N THR A 568 -22.09 52.55 -4.27
CA THR A 568 -20.80 53.13 -3.84
C THR A 568 -20.46 52.79 -2.39
N THR A 569 -21.41 52.24 -1.63
CA THR A 569 -21.27 51.90 -0.22
C THR A 569 -21.89 50.53 0.08
N GLY A 570 -21.26 49.77 0.97
CA GLY A 570 -21.79 48.52 1.51
C GLY A 570 -20.99 48.08 2.73
N ALA A 571 -21.66 47.45 3.69
CA ALA A 571 -21.10 46.99 4.95
C ALA A 571 -21.71 45.64 5.34
N VAL A 572 -21.00 44.91 6.21
CA VAL A 572 -21.42 43.61 6.71
C VAL A 572 -21.50 43.64 8.23
N THR A 573 -22.70 43.46 8.77
CA THR A 573 -22.93 43.34 10.20
C THR A 573 -22.87 41.86 10.61
N LEU A 574 -21.92 41.50 11.47
CA LEU A 574 -21.85 40.17 12.07
C LEU A 574 -22.69 40.14 13.34
N ASN A 575 -23.59 39.16 13.44
CA ASN A 575 -24.46 38.95 14.59
C ASN A 575 -23.88 37.91 15.55
N LYS A 576 -23.24 36.88 14.99
CA LYS A 576 -22.78 35.73 15.77
C LYS A 576 -21.51 35.15 15.17
N ILE A 577 -20.54 34.86 16.05
CA ILE A 577 -19.32 34.13 15.73
C ILE A 577 -19.16 33.04 16.78
N VAL A 578 -19.00 31.79 16.34
CA VAL A 578 -18.82 30.64 17.24
C VAL A 578 -17.73 29.76 16.68
N TRP A 579 -16.77 29.38 17.52
CA TRP A 579 -15.82 28.32 17.19
C TRP A 579 -16.39 26.98 17.61
N LYS A 580 -16.61 26.09 16.65
CA LYS A 580 -17.07 24.73 16.91
C LYS A 580 -15.90 23.76 16.82
N VAL A 581 -15.63 23.07 17.93
CA VAL A 581 -14.52 22.12 18.05
C VAL A 581 -15.08 20.74 18.40
N PRO A 582 -14.70 19.67 17.68
CA PRO A 582 -15.02 18.32 18.08
C PRO A 582 -14.14 17.90 19.25
N HIS A 583 -14.78 17.44 20.31
CA HIS A 583 -14.13 16.85 21.48
C HIS A 583 -14.30 15.34 21.43
N ILE A 584 -13.18 14.65 21.57
CA ILE A 584 -13.13 13.19 21.54
C ILE A 584 -13.18 12.68 22.97
N THR A 585 -14.14 11.81 23.26
CA THR A 585 -14.16 11.00 24.47
C THR A 585 -13.58 9.64 24.14
N VAL A 586 -12.60 9.21 24.93
CA VAL A 586 -11.93 7.92 24.79
C VAL A 586 -12.35 6.97 25.89
N ASP A 587 -12.17 5.68 25.66
CA ASP A 587 -12.34 4.64 26.68
C ASP A 587 -11.34 4.81 27.83
N ASP A 588 -11.67 4.26 29.01
CA ASP A 588 -10.86 4.38 30.22
C ASP A 588 -9.44 3.80 30.05
N GLU A 589 -9.27 2.74 29.25
CA GLU A 589 -7.95 2.17 28.98
C GLU A 589 -7.07 3.14 28.18
N GLU A 590 -7.62 3.75 27.12
CA GLU A 590 -6.91 4.73 26.30
C GLU A 590 -6.70 6.04 27.06
N ARG A 591 -7.66 6.45 27.88
CA ARG A 591 -7.52 7.58 28.81
C ARG A 591 -6.31 7.39 29.73
N LEU A 592 -6.16 6.20 30.31
CA LEU A 592 -5.04 5.88 31.20
C LEU A 592 -3.70 5.86 30.46
N LYS A 593 -3.66 5.44 29.18
CA LYS A 593 -2.47 5.56 28.33
C LYS A 593 -2.08 7.01 28.08
N LEU A 594 -3.06 7.88 27.77
CA LEU A 594 -2.83 9.32 27.58
C LEU A 594 -2.35 9.98 28.87
N LEU A 595 -2.95 9.64 30.03
CA LEU A 595 -2.51 10.15 31.33
C LEU A 595 -1.07 9.75 31.65
N LYS A 596 -0.69 8.48 31.41
CA LYS A 596 0.70 8.02 31.56
C LYS A 596 1.69 8.74 30.64
N LEU A 597 1.27 9.19 29.46
CA LEU A 597 2.13 10.00 28.59
C LEU A 597 2.35 11.41 29.17
N VAL A 598 1.31 11.97 29.79
CA VAL A 598 1.41 13.25 30.50
C VAL A 598 2.31 13.12 31.72
N GLU A 599 2.14 12.09 32.55
CA GLU A 599 2.99 11.84 33.74
C GLU A 599 4.47 11.66 33.41
N LYS A 600 4.79 11.09 32.24
CA LYS A 600 6.17 10.89 31.79
C LYS A 600 6.84 12.15 31.24
N GLU A 601 6.17 13.30 31.28
CA GLU A 601 6.65 14.59 30.75
C GLU A 601 7.16 14.50 29.30
N LYS A 602 6.58 13.58 28.51
CA LYS A 602 7.06 13.33 27.16
C LYS A 602 6.73 14.51 26.25
N SER A 603 7.73 15.03 25.54
CA SER A 603 7.51 16.06 24.54
C SER A 603 6.78 15.50 23.31
N LEU A 604 5.83 16.28 22.81
CA LEU A 604 5.00 15.97 21.66
C LEU A 604 5.27 16.99 20.56
N PHE A 605 5.37 16.52 19.32
CA PHE A 605 5.63 17.35 18.16
C PHE A 605 4.36 17.57 17.34
N ILE A 606 4.16 18.83 16.93
CA ILE A 606 3.11 19.29 16.03
C ILE A 606 3.79 19.76 14.74
N PRO A 607 3.98 18.86 13.76
CA PRO A 607 4.43 19.24 12.43
C PRO A 607 3.25 19.78 11.60
N PHE A 608 3.45 20.92 10.94
CA PHE A 608 2.48 21.50 10.00
C PHE A 608 3.18 22.46 9.03
N ARG A 609 2.53 22.77 7.92
CA ARG A 609 2.98 23.79 6.97
C ARG A 609 2.36 25.13 7.33
N SER A 610 3.17 26.14 7.62
CA SER A 610 2.68 27.49 7.92
C SER A 610 2.63 28.34 6.64
N PHE A 611 1.75 29.34 6.64
CA PHE A 611 1.46 30.21 5.51
C PHE A 611 1.88 31.64 5.85
N GLU A 612 2.82 32.19 5.08
CA GLU A 612 3.29 33.57 5.24
C GLU A 612 3.03 34.37 3.96
N THR A 613 2.15 35.37 4.03
CA THR A 613 1.78 36.19 2.87
C THR A 613 2.41 37.57 2.97
N PHE A 614 3.05 37.98 1.88
CA PHE A 614 3.61 39.30 1.65
C PHE A 614 2.78 40.05 0.63
N GLU A 615 2.69 41.37 0.79
CA GLU A 615 2.02 42.27 -0.13
C GLU A 615 3.00 43.33 -0.65
N TYR A 616 3.00 43.53 -1.96
CA TYR A 616 3.58 44.69 -2.63
C TYR A 616 2.42 45.56 -3.14
N PRO A 617 2.09 46.68 -2.46
CA PRO A 617 0.88 47.44 -2.74
C PRO A 617 0.78 47.96 -4.20
N GLU A 618 1.89 48.41 -4.79
CA GLU A 618 1.93 48.85 -6.19
C GLU A 618 3.30 48.60 -6.82
N LEU A 619 3.37 47.76 -7.86
CA LEU A 619 4.64 47.36 -8.53
C LEU A 619 5.32 48.49 -9.32
N GLY A 620 4.66 49.64 -9.52
CA GLY A 620 5.19 50.82 -10.20
C GLY A 620 4.88 50.91 -11.69
N THR A 621 5.46 51.90 -12.38
CA THR A 621 5.16 52.21 -13.80
C THR A 621 6.03 51.47 -14.81
N THR A 622 6.96 50.65 -14.35
CA THR A 622 7.83 49.85 -15.22
C THR A 622 7.17 48.53 -15.59
N SER A 623 7.67 47.89 -16.66
CA SER A 623 7.24 46.56 -17.08
C SER A 623 7.97 45.42 -16.35
N LYS A 624 8.97 45.77 -15.53
CA LYS A 624 9.73 44.84 -14.68
C LYS A 624 9.73 45.35 -13.25
N ALA A 625 9.58 44.43 -12.31
CA ALA A 625 9.65 44.70 -10.87
C ALA A 625 10.51 43.63 -10.18
N VAL A 626 11.37 44.08 -9.27
CA VAL A 626 12.20 43.21 -8.42
C VAL A 626 11.75 43.42 -6.97
N TRP A 627 11.45 42.33 -6.28
CA TRP A 627 10.91 42.34 -4.94
C TRP A 627 11.68 41.40 -4.02
N ASN A 628 12.35 41.97 -3.01
CA ASN A 628 13.06 41.21 -1.99
C ASN A 628 12.14 40.99 -0.78
N LEU A 629 11.89 39.74 -0.42
CA LEU A 629 11.08 39.35 0.73
C LEU A 629 11.99 39.14 1.94
N LYS A 630 11.62 39.74 3.08
CA LYS A 630 12.26 39.49 4.37
C LYS A 630 11.36 38.55 5.17
N THR A 631 11.73 37.28 5.30
CA THR A 631 10.94 36.30 6.07
C THR A 631 11.01 36.58 7.57
N ALA A 632 9.92 36.34 8.30
CA ALA A 632 9.86 36.57 9.74
C ALA A 632 10.78 35.62 10.54
N SER A 633 11.03 34.41 10.03
CA SER A 633 11.99 33.48 10.59
C SER A 633 13.17 33.29 9.62
N LYS A 634 14.40 33.46 10.13
CA LYS A 634 15.64 33.25 9.34
C LYS A 634 15.95 31.77 9.10
N LEU A 635 15.07 30.86 9.53
CA LEU A 635 15.36 29.45 9.76
C LEU A 635 14.40 28.50 9.02
N GLU A 636 13.32 28.98 8.42
CA GLU A 636 12.33 28.12 7.75
C GLU A 636 12.50 28.24 6.22
N LYS A 637 12.82 27.13 5.54
CA LYS A 637 12.97 27.10 4.06
C LYS A 637 11.58 27.07 3.38
N PRO A 638 11.30 27.92 2.37
CA PRO A 638 10.05 27.86 1.62
C PRO A 638 10.03 26.62 0.71
N ARG A 639 8.94 25.86 0.78
CA ARG A 639 8.64 24.71 -0.12
C ARG A 639 7.85 25.12 -1.35
N PHE A 640 6.96 26.10 -1.18
CA PHE A 640 6.16 26.62 -2.27
C PHE A 640 6.14 28.14 -2.20
N ILE A 641 6.23 28.75 -3.38
CA ILE A 641 6.21 30.19 -3.55
C ILE A 641 5.11 30.48 -4.57
N ILE A 642 4.04 31.09 -4.10
CA ILE A 642 2.83 31.32 -4.85
C ILE A 642 2.70 32.82 -5.09
N VAL A 643 2.54 33.23 -6.34
CA VAL A 643 2.44 34.65 -6.71
C VAL A 643 1.11 34.91 -7.40
N GLY A 644 0.37 35.88 -6.88
CA GLY A 644 -0.87 36.40 -7.47
C GLY A 644 -0.80 37.90 -7.69
N LEU A 645 -1.36 38.38 -8.80
CA LEU A 645 -1.42 39.80 -9.12
C LEU A 645 -2.87 40.28 -9.18
N GLN A 646 -3.11 41.53 -8.80
CA GLN A 646 -4.42 42.17 -8.91
C GLN A 646 -4.27 43.59 -9.45
N LYS A 647 -5.18 44.01 -10.33
CA LYS A 647 -5.17 45.36 -10.92
C LYS A 647 -6.35 46.20 -10.44
N ASP A 648 -6.05 47.19 -9.59
CA ASP A 648 -7.01 48.13 -9.01
C ASP A 648 -8.26 47.43 -8.43
N ARG A 649 -8.07 46.38 -7.60
CA ARG A 649 -9.17 45.61 -6.96
C ARG A 649 -9.31 45.87 -5.46
N LYS A 650 -8.18 46.07 -4.76
CA LYS A 650 -8.19 46.27 -3.31
C LYS A 650 -9.01 47.50 -2.94
N ASN A 651 -9.94 47.33 -2.00
CA ASN A 651 -10.88 48.33 -1.52
C ASN A 651 -11.79 48.92 -2.61
N GLN A 652 -12.02 48.20 -3.72
CA GLN A 652 -12.91 48.62 -4.80
C GLN A 652 -14.16 47.73 -4.85
N ILE A 653 -15.32 48.28 -4.50
CA ILE A 653 -16.59 47.52 -4.48
C ILE A 653 -17.03 47.02 -5.86
N SER A 654 -16.57 47.68 -6.93
CA SER A 654 -16.93 47.37 -8.32
C SER A 654 -16.19 46.16 -8.90
N LYS A 655 -15.16 45.67 -8.21
CA LYS A 655 -14.35 44.53 -8.65
C LYS A 655 -14.19 43.53 -7.53
N ASP A 656 -14.37 42.26 -7.85
CA ASP A 656 -14.18 41.17 -6.88
C ASP A 656 -12.71 41.07 -6.46
N CYS A 657 -12.43 41.21 -5.16
CA CYS A 657 -11.10 41.15 -4.58
C CYS A 657 -10.56 39.71 -4.45
N SER A 658 -11.38 38.69 -4.68
CA SER A 658 -10.94 37.29 -4.70
C SER A 658 -10.32 36.86 -6.02
N VAL A 659 -10.56 37.61 -7.10
CA VAL A 659 -10.07 37.30 -8.45
C VAL A 659 -8.67 37.87 -8.64
N PHE A 660 -7.80 37.09 -9.29
CA PHE A 660 -6.47 37.51 -9.70
C PHE A 660 -6.43 37.83 -11.20
N ASP A 661 -5.63 38.82 -11.58
CA ASP A 661 -5.52 39.31 -12.95
C ASP A 661 -4.23 38.80 -13.62
N LYS A 662 -4.29 38.56 -14.94
CA LYS A 662 -3.13 38.12 -15.72
C LYS A 662 -2.02 39.16 -15.85
N CYS A 663 -2.35 40.45 -15.68
CA CYS A 663 -1.48 41.62 -15.78
C CYS A 663 -0.51 41.65 -16.98
N ASP A 664 -0.87 40.98 -18.08
CA ASP A 664 -0.03 40.77 -19.27
C ASP A 664 1.40 40.29 -18.94
N LEU A 665 1.52 39.45 -17.90
CA LEU A 665 2.73 38.75 -17.48
C LEU A 665 3.42 38.02 -18.65
N THR A 666 4.75 38.09 -18.65
CA THR A 666 5.64 37.43 -19.60
C THR A 666 6.58 36.45 -18.90
N ASN A 667 7.06 36.80 -17.71
CA ASN A 667 7.98 35.96 -16.95
C ASN A 667 7.87 36.23 -15.45
N VAL A 668 8.07 35.20 -14.64
CA VAL A 668 8.20 35.30 -13.19
C VAL A 668 9.32 34.36 -12.76
N LYS A 669 10.29 34.88 -12.03
CA LYS A 669 11.42 34.12 -11.49
C LYS A 669 11.59 34.39 -10.01
N VAL A 670 11.88 33.33 -9.26
CA VAL A 670 12.30 33.41 -7.87
C VAL A 670 13.78 33.09 -7.80
N PHE A 671 14.53 33.88 -7.04
CA PHE A 671 15.89 33.57 -6.64
C PHE A 671 15.89 33.19 -5.17
N LEU A 672 16.34 31.96 -4.87
CA LEU A 672 16.62 31.49 -3.51
C LEU A 672 18.13 31.34 -3.37
N ASN A 673 18.77 32.17 -2.54
CA ASN A 673 20.22 32.15 -2.33
C ASN A 673 21.02 32.09 -3.65
N SER A 674 20.62 32.94 -4.61
CA SER A 674 21.17 33.04 -5.98
C SER A 674 20.81 31.93 -6.98
N LEU A 675 20.05 30.90 -6.59
CA LEU A 675 19.51 29.89 -7.52
C LEU A 675 18.13 30.32 -8.05
N ALA A 676 17.96 30.30 -9.37
CA ALA A 676 16.74 30.74 -10.04
C ALA A 676 15.73 29.59 -10.23
N TYR A 677 14.45 29.87 -9.94
CA TYR A 677 13.31 28.98 -10.10
C TYR A 677 12.16 29.71 -10.82
N PRO A 678 11.61 29.17 -11.93
CA PRO A 678 12.21 28.13 -12.76
C PRO A 678 13.52 28.59 -13.41
N TYR A 679 14.36 27.64 -13.84
CA TYR A 679 15.61 27.93 -14.53
C TYR A 679 15.37 28.65 -15.87
N ASP A 680 14.50 28.07 -16.70
CA ASP A 680 14.07 28.64 -17.96
C ASP A 680 13.03 29.76 -17.75
N ASN A 681 12.98 30.72 -18.68
CA ASN A 681 11.93 31.73 -18.69
C ASN A 681 10.57 31.13 -19.08
N LEU A 682 9.50 31.58 -18.46
CA LEU A 682 8.13 31.11 -18.75
C LEU A 682 7.64 31.56 -20.14
N ASN A 683 8.14 32.68 -20.66
CA ASN A 683 7.82 33.24 -21.99
C ASN A 683 6.31 33.28 -22.29
N LEU A 684 5.52 33.73 -21.31
CA LEU A 684 4.06 33.78 -21.38
C LEU A 684 3.59 34.82 -22.42
N ASP A 685 2.59 34.45 -23.21
CA ASP A 685 1.94 35.34 -24.18
C ASP A 685 0.44 35.02 -24.21
N PHE A 686 -0.34 35.74 -23.42
CA PHE A 686 -1.78 35.53 -23.31
C PHE A 686 -2.55 35.85 -24.60
N ASN A 687 -2.02 36.69 -25.49
CA ASN A 687 -2.67 37.00 -26.77
C ASN A 687 -2.54 35.83 -27.75
N LYS A 688 -1.45 35.07 -27.67
CA LYS A 688 -1.22 33.83 -28.43
C LYS A 688 -1.71 32.57 -27.71
N ASN A 689 -2.42 32.72 -26.60
CA ASN A 689 -2.89 31.60 -25.77
C ASN A 689 -1.73 30.75 -25.18
N ASN A 690 -0.54 31.34 -25.03
CA ASN A 690 0.64 30.68 -24.48
C ASN A 690 0.70 30.85 -22.95
N PHE A 691 -0.16 30.10 -22.25
CA PHE A 691 -0.19 30.05 -20.78
C PHE A 691 -0.25 28.61 -20.22
N SER A 692 -0.12 27.59 -21.08
CA SER A 692 -0.26 26.19 -20.68
C SER A 692 0.71 25.78 -19.57
N ILE A 693 1.95 26.32 -19.58
CA ILE A 693 2.94 26.10 -18.53
C ILE A 693 2.44 26.62 -17.18
N LEU A 694 1.84 27.81 -17.16
CA LEU A 694 1.25 28.40 -15.96
C LEU A 694 0.13 27.50 -15.39
N TYR A 695 -0.72 26.97 -16.27
CA TYR A 695 -1.78 26.05 -15.87
C TYR A 695 -1.23 24.71 -15.39
N ASP A 696 -0.17 24.18 -16.01
CA ASP A 696 0.49 22.95 -15.55
C ASP A 696 1.06 23.13 -14.13
N MET A 697 1.77 24.25 -13.88
CA MET A 697 2.25 24.64 -12.54
C MET A 697 1.10 24.67 -11.52
N TYR A 698 -0.02 25.30 -11.86
CA TYR A 698 -1.23 25.31 -11.03
C TYR A 698 -1.74 23.89 -10.71
N THR A 699 -1.88 23.01 -11.71
CA THR A 699 -2.38 21.64 -11.47
C THR A 699 -1.39 20.75 -10.72
N SER A 700 -0.08 20.97 -10.91
CA SER A 700 0.99 20.20 -10.27
C SER A 700 1.07 20.45 -8.75
N PHE A 701 0.59 21.61 -8.28
CA PHE A 701 0.58 21.95 -6.86
C PHE A 701 -0.08 20.86 -6.01
N GLN A 702 -1.25 20.35 -6.42
CA GLN A 702 -1.97 19.34 -5.64
C GLN A 702 -1.24 18.00 -5.56
N GLU A 703 -0.57 17.64 -6.66
CA GLU A 703 0.23 16.42 -6.73
C GLU A 703 1.42 16.51 -5.76
N SER A 704 2.16 17.62 -5.79
CA SER A 704 3.34 17.84 -4.96
C SER A 704 2.96 18.09 -3.49
N TYR A 705 1.99 18.96 -3.23
CA TYR A 705 1.59 19.37 -1.88
C TYR A 705 0.89 18.24 -1.11
N TYR A 706 0.02 17.45 -1.75
CA TYR A 706 -0.70 16.37 -1.07
C TYR A 706 -0.11 14.98 -1.32
N GLU A 707 0.98 14.89 -2.09
CA GLU A 707 1.61 13.62 -2.50
C GLU A 707 0.60 12.66 -3.17
N LYS A 708 -0.33 13.23 -3.94
CA LYS A 708 -1.40 12.49 -4.63
C LYS A 708 -1.01 12.21 -6.07
N LYS A 709 -1.17 10.96 -6.52
CA LYS A 709 -0.93 10.55 -7.92
C LYS A 709 -1.92 11.13 -8.95
N ILE A 710 -2.99 11.78 -8.50
CA ILE A 710 -4.06 12.30 -9.37
C ILE A 710 -4.21 13.80 -9.14
N ARG A 711 -4.07 14.59 -10.21
CA ARG A 711 -4.38 16.02 -10.25
C ARG A 711 -5.89 16.20 -10.45
N ASN A 712 -6.54 16.93 -9.54
CA ASN A 712 -7.98 17.20 -9.64
C ASN A 712 -8.27 18.70 -9.42
N PRO A 713 -7.77 19.55 -10.34
CA PRO A 713 -7.90 20.99 -10.21
C PRO A 713 -9.36 21.44 -10.23
N LEU A 714 -9.64 22.51 -9.51
CA LEU A 714 -10.99 23.07 -9.42
C LEU A 714 -11.40 23.83 -10.70
N LEU A 715 -10.47 24.60 -11.27
CA LEU A 715 -10.70 25.45 -12.43
C LEU A 715 -10.24 24.77 -13.72
N SER A 716 -10.97 24.98 -14.81
CA SER A 716 -10.53 24.60 -16.15
C SER A 716 -9.53 25.63 -16.69
N PRO A 717 -8.77 25.36 -17.78
CA PRO A 717 -7.81 26.32 -18.31
C PRO A 717 -8.41 27.70 -18.62
N SER A 718 -9.65 27.76 -19.10
CA SER A 718 -10.33 29.03 -19.41
C SER A 718 -10.76 29.77 -18.15
N THR A 719 -11.38 29.06 -17.19
CA THR A 719 -11.83 29.70 -15.95
C THR A 719 -10.67 30.04 -15.01
N PHE A 720 -9.55 29.33 -15.11
CA PHE A 720 -8.29 29.65 -14.45
C PHE A 720 -7.74 31.00 -14.92
N LEU A 721 -7.69 31.22 -16.25
CA LEU A 721 -7.20 32.49 -16.80
C LEU A 721 -8.05 33.68 -16.37
N GLU A 722 -9.37 33.50 -16.26
CA GLU A 722 -10.33 34.55 -15.89
C GLU A 722 -10.32 34.87 -14.39
N ASN A 723 -10.17 33.86 -13.54
CA ASN A 723 -10.36 34.00 -12.09
C ASN A 723 -9.06 33.99 -11.28
N ALA A 724 -8.06 33.21 -11.70
CA ALA A 724 -6.92 32.89 -10.85
C ALA A 724 -5.65 32.51 -11.66
N PRO A 725 -5.10 33.37 -12.54
CA PRO A 725 -3.83 33.14 -13.24
C PRO A 725 -2.64 33.26 -12.26
N ILE A 726 -2.60 32.37 -11.27
CA ILE A 726 -1.64 32.30 -10.18
C ILE A 726 -0.40 31.54 -10.64
N VAL A 727 0.78 32.04 -10.29
CA VAL A 727 2.06 31.37 -10.54
C VAL A 727 2.43 30.55 -9.32
N VAL A 728 2.74 29.26 -9.52
CA VAL A 728 3.15 28.35 -8.44
C VAL A 728 4.55 27.83 -8.71
N ILE A 729 5.49 28.17 -7.84
CA ILE A 729 6.87 27.71 -7.95
C ILE A 729 7.11 26.70 -6.83
N ASP A 730 7.31 25.43 -7.23
CA ASP A 730 7.63 24.32 -6.33
C ASP A 730 9.13 24.29 -6.08
N THR A 731 9.51 24.53 -4.83
CA THR A 731 10.89 24.49 -4.34
C THR A 731 11.05 23.43 -3.24
N SER A 732 10.15 22.45 -3.18
CA SER A 732 10.11 21.44 -2.12
C SER A 732 11.25 20.42 -2.17
N LYS A 733 11.94 20.29 -3.31
CA LYS A 733 13.06 19.35 -3.54
C LYS A 733 14.44 20.03 -3.48
N GLN A 734 14.55 21.13 -2.75
CA GLN A 734 15.84 21.78 -2.49
C GLN A 734 16.80 20.82 -1.77
N ASN A 735 18.10 20.92 -2.05
CA ASN A 735 19.11 20.12 -1.36
C ASN A 735 19.21 20.51 0.13
N ASP A 736 19.28 19.49 1.00
CA ASP A 736 19.49 19.67 2.44
C ASP A 736 20.96 19.89 2.81
N SER A 737 21.89 19.69 1.87
CA SER A 737 23.33 19.83 2.08
C SER A 737 23.76 21.30 2.06
N GLY A 738 23.59 22.00 3.17
CA GLY A 738 24.16 23.33 3.34
C GLY A 738 23.53 24.03 4.53
N THR A 739 24.37 24.32 5.53
CA THR A 739 24.19 25.21 6.70
C THR A 739 22.89 26.00 6.78
N ALA A 740 22.29 26.02 7.98
CA ALA A 740 21.20 26.91 8.39
C ALA A 740 21.56 28.41 8.25
N SER A 741 21.66 28.89 7.02
CA SER A 741 21.75 30.29 6.66
C SER A 741 20.37 30.79 6.25
N SER A 742 20.07 32.05 6.56
CA SER A 742 18.85 32.72 6.11
C SER A 742 18.65 32.53 4.61
N VAL A 743 17.44 32.15 4.21
CA VAL A 743 17.06 32.08 2.80
C VAL A 743 16.58 33.46 2.37
N ASP A 744 17.36 34.12 1.53
CA ASP A 744 16.92 35.35 0.87
C ASP A 744 16.04 34.98 -0.32
N VAL A 745 14.78 35.43 -0.30
CA VAL A 745 13.82 35.21 -1.37
C VAL A 745 13.67 36.50 -2.17
N GLN A 746 14.09 36.46 -3.44
CA GLN A 746 13.93 37.56 -4.38
C GLN A 746 13.01 37.15 -5.52
N LEU A 747 12.02 37.98 -5.83
CA LEU A 747 11.06 37.80 -6.91
C LEU A 747 11.34 38.79 -8.03
N GLU A 748 11.46 38.30 -9.26
CA GLU A 748 11.49 39.11 -10.48
C GLU A 748 10.20 38.87 -11.27
N ILE A 749 9.48 39.94 -11.54
CA ILE A 749 8.20 39.92 -12.27
C ILE A 749 8.36 40.76 -13.54
N GLU A 750 8.08 40.18 -14.69
CA GLU A 750 8.16 40.85 -15.99
C GLU A 750 6.82 40.74 -16.73
N ALA A 751 6.36 41.86 -17.29
CA ALA A 751 5.14 41.95 -18.09
C ALA A 751 5.40 42.67 -19.42
N SER A 752 4.49 42.50 -20.37
CA SER A 752 4.57 43.18 -21.67
C SER A 752 4.10 44.64 -21.63
N LYS A 753 3.36 45.01 -20.58
CA LYS A 753 2.86 46.37 -20.33
C LYS A 753 3.35 46.89 -18.97
N PRO A 754 3.33 48.22 -18.75
CA PRO A 754 3.53 48.81 -17.42
C PRO A 754 2.63 48.20 -16.35
N LEU A 755 3.19 47.94 -15.17
CA LEU A 755 2.51 47.36 -14.01
C LEU A 755 1.79 48.41 -13.14
N THR A 756 1.41 49.56 -13.72
CA THR A 756 0.72 50.65 -13.01
C THR A 756 -0.63 50.18 -12.44
N GLY A 757 -0.89 50.46 -11.17
CA GLY A 757 -2.10 50.01 -10.47
C GLY A 757 -2.16 48.50 -10.16
N VAL A 758 -1.04 47.78 -10.33
CA VAL A 758 -0.95 46.35 -10.02
C VAL A 758 -0.36 46.13 -8.63
N SER A 759 -1.13 45.49 -7.75
CA SER A 759 -0.67 44.95 -6.48
C SER A 759 -0.20 43.51 -6.66
N ALA A 760 0.90 43.15 -6.02
CA ALA A 760 1.40 41.78 -6.00
C ALA A 760 1.28 41.16 -4.62
N TYR A 761 0.94 39.86 -4.60
CA TYR A 761 0.88 39.07 -3.39
C TYR A 761 1.76 37.85 -3.56
N CYS A 762 2.59 37.56 -2.56
CA CYS A 762 3.38 36.36 -2.50
C CYS A 762 3.04 35.56 -1.25
N LEU A 763 2.57 34.33 -1.42
CA LEU A 763 2.35 33.38 -0.35
C LEU A 763 3.52 32.38 -0.33
N LEU A 764 4.26 32.38 0.77
CA LEU A 764 5.26 31.38 1.09
C LEU A 764 4.61 30.29 1.94
N ILE A 765 4.89 29.03 1.58
CA ILE A 765 4.55 27.88 2.41
C ILE A 765 5.84 27.20 2.85
N HIS A 766 6.02 27.04 4.15
CA HIS A 766 7.21 26.42 4.75
C HIS A 766 6.82 25.44 5.86
N ASP A 767 7.66 24.43 6.10
CA ASP A 767 7.43 23.47 7.17
C ASP A 767 7.76 24.10 8.52
N ARG A 768 6.93 23.78 9.53
CA ARG A 768 7.10 24.20 10.92
C ARG A 768 6.88 23.02 11.84
N ILE A 769 7.71 22.93 12.88
CA ILE A 769 7.55 21.95 13.96
C ILE A 769 7.48 22.70 15.27
N VAL A 770 6.42 22.44 16.02
CA VAL A 770 6.26 22.99 17.37
C VAL A 770 6.28 21.83 18.35
N GLU A 771 7.15 21.93 19.35
CA GLU A 771 7.30 20.94 20.41
C GLU A 771 6.59 21.44 21.68
N TYR A 772 5.86 20.56 22.35
CA TYR A 772 5.21 20.89 23.62
C TYR A 772 5.23 19.76 24.62
N VAL A 773 5.27 20.14 25.90
CA VAL A 773 5.22 19.19 27.01
C VAL A 773 3.85 19.35 27.69
N PRO A 774 2.95 18.35 27.56
CA PRO A 774 1.60 18.44 28.13
C PRO A 774 1.57 18.65 29.64
N PHE A 775 2.57 18.17 30.38
CA PHE A 775 2.62 18.26 31.84
C PHE A 775 2.94 19.68 32.33
N THR A 776 4.09 20.21 31.92
CA THR A 776 4.59 21.53 32.32
C THR A 776 3.89 22.68 31.59
N ARG A 777 3.16 22.36 30.50
CA ARG A 777 2.55 23.33 29.57
C ARG A 777 3.56 24.22 28.87
N GLU A 778 4.84 23.83 28.87
CA GLU A 778 5.91 24.50 28.14
C GLU A 778 5.85 24.18 26.65
N TRP A 779 6.28 25.15 25.84
CA TRP A 779 6.33 25.03 24.38
C TRP A 779 7.66 25.56 23.85
N TYR A 780 8.15 24.90 22.81
CA TYR A 780 9.40 25.20 22.14
C TYR A 780 9.16 25.30 20.62
N LYS A 781 9.62 26.39 20.00
CA LYS A 781 9.66 26.49 18.54
C LYS A 781 10.94 25.84 18.06
N LYS A 782 10.84 24.85 17.16
CA LYS A 782 12.00 24.14 16.62
C LYS A 782 12.09 24.35 15.11
N CYS A 783 13.26 24.77 14.64
CA CYS A 783 13.54 24.84 13.20
C CYS A 783 13.72 23.43 12.64
N VAL A 784 13.17 23.16 11.45
CA VAL A 784 13.24 21.85 10.77
C VAL A 784 14.68 21.45 10.37
N ILE A 785 15.62 22.40 10.35
CA ILE A 785 16.95 22.25 9.72
C ILE A 785 18.09 22.33 10.73
N CYS A 786 17.82 22.74 11.97
CA CYS A 786 18.82 22.76 13.03
C CYS A 786 18.21 22.37 14.37
N ASP A 787 18.91 21.54 15.13
CA ASP A 787 18.58 21.19 16.53
C ASP A 787 18.66 22.40 17.50
N HIS A 788 18.56 23.64 16.99
CA HIS A 788 18.45 24.83 17.82
C HIS A 788 17.03 24.97 18.38
N VAL A 789 16.96 24.91 19.71
CA VAL A 789 15.75 25.14 20.50
C VAL A 789 15.82 26.57 21.03
N ASP A 790 14.94 27.45 20.55
CA ASP A 790 14.77 28.75 21.19
C ASP A 790 13.82 28.59 22.39
N LYS A 791 14.37 28.77 23.60
CA LYS A 791 13.61 28.78 24.86
C LYS A 791 12.77 30.06 24.93
N MET A 792 11.44 29.94 24.88
CA MET A 792 10.54 31.07 25.15
C MET A 792 10.09 31.03 26.62
N TYR A 793 10.77 31.80 27.48
CA TYR A 793 10.33 32.03 28.86
C TYR A 793 9.21 33.07 28.90
N ASN A 794 8.07 32.72 29.51
CA ASN A 794 7.14 33.72 30.05
C ASN A 794 7.69 34.21 31.40
N MET A 795 8.05 35.49 31.46
CA MET A 795 8.24 36.20 32.73
C MET A 795 6.88 36.36 33.41
N CYS A 796 6.60 35.53 34.41
CA CYS A 796 5.67 35.90 35.47
C CYS A 796 6.35 36.98 36.33
N VAL A 797 5.94 38.24 36.17
CA VAL A 797 6.14 39.26 37.20
C VAL A 797 4.87 39.28 38.04
N HIS A 798 5.04 38.90 39.31
CA HIS A 798 4.15 38.99 40.48
C HIS A 798 2.64 38.93 40.32
#